data_AF-A0A7X6XW88-F1
#
_entry.id   AF-A0A7X6XW88-F1
#
_cell.length_a   1.000
_cell.length_b   1.000
_cell.length_c   1.000
_cell.angle_alpha   90.00
_cell.angle_beta   90.00
_cell.angle_gamma   90.00
#
_symmetry.space_group_name_H-M   'P 1'
#
loop_
_entity.id
_entity.type
_entity.pdbx_description
1 polymer ?
#
loop_
_entity_poly.entity_id
_entity_poly.type
_entity_poly.pdbx_seq_one_letter_code
_entity_poly.pdbx_strand_id
1 'polypeptide(L)'
;MLTNLKKLLLFLTMLALTIPVVTFAQGFNDVSSVTDVQTLSETVETETIDVGKGLTIMPNLQTEVEYVLGDQEFESVKEPLFRARTFSLLSTPNLKLGTFTGSGNNTVNIYKNATTTSAYTYVSDGKSYSGVVAVIDETENRYQIALAGIVGWIDKTTKFKTSDFSTNANYNYYTRNSENELVHYIKYDATDTTNRIGSGSLVQGKAPDYIQANTLYLSFDGHYFYENSVAGYTHLVSDYKAGIRTHSINPDAPYYNYFQWLPARAQTKLTATDLRNYLVRANYNNTYKSRMYEMEQLFIDYGNLYGGNAALAFSTGVHESAYGGANFAVNRNNFFGHSAYDSSPGSASTYASPGLAIERHFSTFWNWNYIDGDPGNNPLYFGGFVGNKALGMNVKYASDPYWGEKIANHYYAMDKLAGFKDYGRYTIGIVNSHSARTRNTASIANDSNVVYTVKYYGIPVLITDTITGQAVGSDNNTTWYRITSEHLLGSNKKLLPWKTDGSNRRAQFNINNSQIYISATLVDVVFTGTDSTLLTQTNPTMKETPGFESTQTTVYTLSNLNLRPDWSTDYSAILTIPKDTELTGYKTNNGWFQLIYNDGNRNYIGYLSLDHLSLTKGGIAIGGNSGGGDLPDPDPKPDPAPTPNFKVDDLNKDNRLTIGDLRIIHQHLTGKKTMTSEQIGLADLNGDNRITIGDLRVIHQHLTGKELINGW
;
A
#
# COMPACT_ATOMS: atom_id res chain seq x y z
N MET A 1 -36.97 42.41 29.99
CA MET A 1 -37.39 43.62 29.25
C MET A 1 -36.48 43.68 28.02
N LEU A 2 -36.97 43.70 26.77
CA LEU A 2 -37.72 44.78 26.07
C LEU A 2 -36.86 46.05 25.93
N THR A 3 -36.69 46.69 24.77
CA THR A 3 -37.42 46.70 23.47
C THR A 3 -36.43 46.94 22.30
N ASN A 4 -36.39 46.18 21.18
CA ASN A 4 -37.23 46.14 19.95
C ASN A 4 -36.99 47.25 18.88
N LEU A 5 -37.07 47.05 17.54
CA LEU A 5 -36.83 45.86 16.65
C LEU A 5 -36.95 46.18 15.11
N LYS A 6 -35.99 45.74 14.25
CA LYS A 6 -36.10 45.44 12.76
C LYS A 6 -36.51 46.60 11.79
N LYS A 7 -36.38 46.60 10.43
CA LYS A 7 -36.07 45.69 9.26
C LYS A 7 -35.60 46.62 8.06
N LEU A 8 -35.13 46.26 6.83
CA LEU A 8 -34.29 45.20 6.21
C LEU A 8 -34.29 45.26 4.63
N LEU A 9 -33.15 44.99 3.93
CA LEU A 9 -32.98 44.59 2.48
C LEU A 9 -33.13 45.67 1.33
N LEU A 10 -32.58 45.59 0.08
CA LEU A 10 -31.69 44.64 -0.67
C LEU A 10 -31.02 45.27 -1.98
N PHE A 11 -29.72 45.00 -2.26
CA PHE A 11 -28.91 44.95 -3.54
C PHE A 11 -28.88 46.04 -4.66
N LEU A 12 -27.94 45.83 -5.62
CA LEU A 12 -27.36 46.77 -6.62
C LEU A 12 -27.35 46.19 -8.08
N THR A 13 -27.18 47.05 -9.10
CA THR A 13 -27.11 46.78 -10.57
C THR A 13 -25.69 46.39 -11.08
N MET A 14 -25.48 45.60 -12.16
CA MET A 14 -25.43 45.95 -13.62
C MET A 14 -24.65 47.26 -13.95
N LEU A 15 -23.78 47.41 -14.97
CA LEU A 15 -23.26 46.63 -16.14
C LEU A 15 -21.86 47.27 -16.58
N ALA A 16 -21.10 47.09 -17.69
CA ALA A 16 -21.13 46.40 -19.01
C ALA A 16 -19.71 46.32 -19.71
N LEU A 17 -19.64 45.79 -20.95
CA LEU A 17 -18.76 46.07 -22.15
C LEU A 17 -17.28 46.57 -21.94
N THR A 18 -16.17 45.96 -22.42
CA THR A 18 -15.65 45.65 -23.80
C THR A 18 -15.40 46.89 -24.71
N ILE A 19 -14.27 47.12 -25.41
CA ILE A 19 -13.57 46.37 -26.52
C ILE A 19 -12.08 46.87 -26.67
N PRO A 20 -11.12 46.16 -27.32
CA PRO A 20 -9.66 46.45 -27.29
C PRO A 20 -9.01 47.04 -28.58
N VAL A 21 -7.72 47.43 -28.52
CA VAL A 21 -6.84 47.84 -29.66
C VAL A 21 -5.40 47.26 -29.51
N VAL A 22 -4.62 47.25 -30.60
CA VAL A 22 -3.38 46.46 -30.85
C VAL A 22 -2.06 47.30 -30.75
N THR A 23 -0.92 46.58 -30.67
CA THR A 23 0.49 47.00 -30.55
C THR A 23 1.06 47.99 -31.59
N PHE A 24 2.13 48.72 -31.21
CA PHE A 24 3.28 49.07 -32.09
C PHE A 24 4.59 49.21 -31.29
N ALA A 25 5.76 49.36 -31.93
CA ALA A 25 7.09 49.29 -31.31
C ALA A 25 8.19 50.16 -31.99
N GLN A 26 9.34 50.33 -31.29
CA GLN A 26 10.65 50.91 -31.70
C GLN A 26 10.75 52.44 -31.94
N GLY A 27 11.91 53.04 -31.61
CA GLY A 27 12.30 54.42 -32.00
C GLY A 27 13.35 55.12 -31.11
N PHE A 28 14.58 55.30 -31.62
CA PHE A 28 15.82 55.78 -30.95
C PHE A 28 15.94 57.28 -30.55
N ASN A 29 16.87 57.56 -29.61
CA ASN A 29 17.82 58.70 -29.44
C ASN A 29 17.40 60.20 -29.53
N ASP A 30 17.69 60.99 -28.47
CA ASP A 30 18.87 61.91 -28.32
C ASP A 30 18.76 62.72 -26.98
N VAL A 31 19.75 62.78 -26.07
CA VAL A 31 21.01 63.58 -25.96
C VAL A 31 20.88 64.97 -25.26
N SER A 32 21.63 65.13 -24.15
CA SER A 32 21.91 66.34 -23.34
C SER A 32 20.74 66.95 -22.52
N SER A 33 20.94 67.64 -21.38
CA SER A 33 22.18 68.15 -20.73
C SER A 33 22.19 68.06 -19.18
N VAL A 34 23.39 68.18 -18.61
CA VAL A 34 23.76 68.45 -17.18
C VAL A 34 22.91 69.56 -16.50
N THR A 35 22.82 69.69 -15.17
CA THR A 35 23.65 69.21 -14.03
C THR A 35 22.87 68.26 -13.06
N ASP A 36 23.18 67.94 -11.79
CA ASP A 36 24.14 68.44 -10.77
C ASP A 36 24.40 67.44 -9.59
N VAL A 37 25.14 67.89 -8.56
CA VAL A 37 25.38 67.33 -7.20
C VAL A 37 26.57 66.34 -7.05
N GLN A 38 27.28 66.51 -5.93
CA GLN A 38 28.66 66.10 -5.68
C GLN A 38 28.84 64.65 -5.19
N THR A 39 29.95 64.03 -5.62
CA THR A 39 30.59 62.91 -4.93
C THR A 39 31.61 63.40 -3.90
N LEU A 40 31.66 62.76 -2.73
CA LEU A 40 32.89 62.62 -1.95
C LEU A 40 33.11 61.13 -1.65
N SER A 41 34.38 60.73 -1.72
CA SER A 41 34.83 59.34 -1.61
C SER A 41 35.71 59.17 -0.39
N GLU A 42 35.55 58.07 0.34
CA GLU A 42 36.60 57.61 1.26
C GLU A 42 36.71 56.08 1.20
N THR A 43 37.94 55.60 1.06
CA THR A 43 38.30 54.18 1.01
C THR A 43 38.70 53.71 2.40
N VAL A 44 38.20 52.54 2.83
CA VAL A 44 38.65 51.86 4.05
C VAL A 44 39.14 50.46 3.68
N GLU A 45 40.22 50.03 4.34
CA GLU A 45 41.02 48.87 3.98
C GLU A 45 40.40 47.54 4.45
N THR A 46 40.74 46.44 3.77
CA THR A 46 40.31 45.09 4.14
C THR A 46 41.38 44.39 5.00
N GLU A 47 41.27 44.46 6.32
CA GLU A 47 42.04 43.56 7.20
C GLU A 47 41.43 42.15 7.21
N THR A 48 42.24 41.15 6.87
CA THR A 48 41.89 39.73 7.01
C THR A 48 42.28 39.21 8.39
N ILE A 49 41.29 38.88 9.23
CA ILE A 49 41.53 38.18 10.50
C ILE A 49 41.33 36.67 10.29
N ASP A 50 42.43 35.91 10.33
CA ASP A 50 42.42 34.45 10.32
C ASP A 50 42.14 33.91 11.74
N VAL A 51 41.09 33.09 11.89
CA VAL A 51 40.61 32.61 13.20
C VAL A 51 41.02 31.14 13.42
N GLY A 52 42.32 30.94 13.57
CA GLY A 52 42.89 29.63 13.88
C GLY A 52 42.53 29.11 15.29
N LYS A 53 41.92 27.91 15.33
CA LYS A 53 41.81 27.01 16.50
C LYS A 53 41.13 27.55 17.78
N GLY A 54 39.80 27.43 17.79
CA GLY A 54 39.03 26.70 18.81
C GLY A 54 39.10 27.13 20.29
N LEU A 55 37.92 27.43 20.86
CA LEU A 55 37.69 27.41 22.31
C LEU A 55 36.35 26.72 22.66
N THR A 56 36.24 26.25 23.89
CA THR A 56 35.25 25.26 24.33
C THR A 56 33.87 25.84 24.63
N ILE A 57 32.81 25.08 24.29
CA ILE A 57 31.43 25.37 24.72
C ILE A 57 31.28 25.03 26.21
N MET A 58 30.74 25.96 27.00
CA MET A 58 30.10 25.66 28.29
C MET A 58 28.60 26.00 28.22
N PRO A 59 27.72 25.17 28.80
CA PRO A 59 26.27 25.41 28.79
C PRO A 59 25.81 26.31 29.95
N ASN A 60 24.54 26.71 29.88
CA ASN A 60 23.72 27.35 30.91
C ASN A 60 24.08 28.81 31.30
N LEU A 61 23.31 29.76 30.76
CA LEU A 61 22.73 30.83 31.59
C LEU A 61 21.20 30.65 31.60
N GLN A 62 20.63 30.37 32.78
CA GLN A 62 19.25 30.73 33.06
C GLN A 62 19.23 32.19 33.53
N THR A 63 18.17 32.92 33.18
CA THR A 63 17.85 34.21 33.83
C THR A 63 16.37 34.23 34.17
N GLU A 64 16.07 33.92 35.43
CA GLU A 64 14.83 34.37 36.06
C GLU A 64 14.92 35.88 36.30
N VAL A 65 13.79 36.59 36.22
CA VAL A 65 13.68 37.99 36.65
C VAL A 65 12.47 38.11 37.57
N GLU A 66 12.75 38.36 38.84
CA GLU A 66 11.78 38.56 39.92
C GLU A 66 11.12 39.95 39.79
N TYR A 67 9.82 40.07 40.09
CA TYR A 67 9.04 41.30 39.90
C TYR A 67 8.40 41.80 41.20
N VAL A 68 8.93 42.91 41.72
CA VAL A 68 8.53 43.66 42.92
C VAL A 68 8.98 45.11 42.65
N LEU A 69 8.21 46.20 42.77
CA LEU A 69 6.82 46.48 43.19
C LEU A 69 6.39 47.83 42.54
N GLY A 70 5.11 48.19 42.59
CA GLY A 70 4.68 49.61 42.52
C GLY A 70 3.52 49.92 41.56
N ASP A 71 2.39 50.36 42.13
CA ASP A 71 1.25 50.91 41.38
C ASP A 71 1.52 52.36 40.93
N GLN A 72 1.09 52.72 39.71
CA GLN A 72 0.37 53.97 39.36
C GLN A 72 -0.15 53.86 37.91
N GLU A 73 -1.40 54.25 37.68
CA GLU A 73 -2.00 54.31 36.33
C GLU A 73 -1.64 55.60 35.60
N PHE A 74 -1.33 55.53 34.30
CA PHE A 74 -1.38 56.66 33.37
C PHE A 74 -1.85 56.21 31.98
N GLU A 75 -2.65 57.04 31.31
CA GLU A 75 -3.36 56.70 30.07
C GLU A 75 -2.44 56.57 28.84
N SER A 76 -2.73 55.61 27.97
CA SER A 76 -1.90 55.34 26.78
C SER A 76 -2.33 56.17 25.56
N VAL A 77 -1.50 57.14 25.16
CA VAL A 77 -1.53 57.72 23.80
C VAL A 77 -0.80 56.77 22.85
N LYS A 78 -1.46 56.33 21.76
CA LYS A 78 -0.88 55.41 20.77
C LYS A 78 -0.44 56.13 19.50
N GLU A 79 0.85 56.43 19.39
CA GLU A 79 1.51 56.70 18.11
C GLU A 79 2.10 55.41 17.51
N PRO A 80 2.16 55.26 16.17
CA PRO A 80 2.59 54.02 15.53
C PRO A 80 4.11 53.89 15.50
N LEU A 81 4.66 53.08 16.40
CA LEU A 81 6.07 52.70 16.38
C LEU A 81 6.44 52.00 15.06
N PHE A 82 7.25 52.68 14.24
CA PHE A 82 7.88 52.11 13.05
C PHE A 82 8.78 50.94 13.45
N ARG A 83 8.28 49.72 13.33
CA ARG A 83 9.03 48.50 13.67
C ARG A 83 10.05 48.22 12.56
N ALA A 84 11.23 48.82 12.69
CA ALA A 84 12.38 48.54 11.84
C ALA A 84 12.61 47.02 11.78
N ARG A 85 12.54 46.45 10.57
CA ARG A 85 12.87 45.04 10.35
C ARG A 85 14.39 44.90 10.46
N THR A 86 14.87 44.40 11.59
CA THR A 86 16.22 43.87 11.68
C THR A 86 16.31 42.69 10.70
N PHE A 87 16.93 42.92 9.55
CA PHE A 87 17.39 41.84 8.68
C PHE A 87 18.51 41.10 9.41
N SER A 88 18.13 40.11 10.21
CA SER A 88 19.03 39.01 10.50
C SER A 88 19.45 38.42 9.17
N LEU A 89 20.75 38.50 8.87
CA LEU A 89 21.39 37.64 7.90
C LEU A 89 21.38 36.22 8.48
N LEU A 90 20.19 35.61 8.49
CA LEU A 90 20.03 34.17 8.58
C LEU A 90 20.94 33.59 7.51
N SER A 91 21.95 32.83 7.91
CA SER A 91 22.63 31.93 6.99
C SER A 91 21.52 31.11 6.34
N THR A 92 21.42 31.17 5.01
CA THR A 92 20.43 30.38 4.28
C THR A 92 20.61 28.94 4.72
N PRO A 93 19.58 28.30 5.34
CA PRO A 93 19.75 26.94 5.83
C PRO A 93 20.23 26.07 4.67
N ASN A 94 21.09 25.10 4.95
CA ASN A 94 21.58 24.19 3.92
C ASN A 94 20.46 23.21 3.57
N LEU A 95 19.51 23.70 2.77
CA LEU A 95 18.30 23.05 2.34
C LEU A 95 18.68 21.98 1.31
N LYS A 96 18.60 20.70 1.71
CA LYS A 96 19.01 19.58 0.86
C LYS A 96 17.80 18.83 0.33
N LEU A 97 17.88 18.43 -0.93
CA LEU A 97 17.07 17.38 -1.53
C LEU A 97 17.86 16.07 -1.52
N GLY A 98 17.14 14.96 -1.50
CA GLY A 98 17.67 13.60 -1.61
C GLY A 98 17.21 12.93 -2.91
N THR A 99 18.04 12.05 -3.46
CA THR A 99 17.71 11.23 -4.63
C THR A 99 18.29 9.84 -4.45
N PHE A 100 17.46 8.82 -4.60
CA PHE A 100 17.90 7.42 -4.60
C PHE A 100 18.61 7.07 -5.92
N THR A 101 19.76 6.39 -5.85
CA THR A 101 20.67 6.16 -7.00
C THR A 101 20.88 4.69 -7.34
N GLY A 102 20.12 3.79 -6.71
CA GLY A 102 20.11 2.37 -7.00
C GLY A 102 19.32 1.97 -8.24
N SER A 103 19.20 0.66 -8.46
CA SER A 103 18.63 0.12 -9.71
C SER A 103 17.13 -0.22 -9.62
N GLY A 104 16.52 -0.10 -8.43
CA GLY A 104 15.15 -0.53 -8.16
C GLY A 104 15.03 -1.97 -7.66
N ASN A 105 16.14 -2.72 -7.60
CA ASN A 105 16.16 -4.15 -7.26
C ASN A 105 16.54 -4.42 -5.79
N ASN A 106 16.85 -3.37 -5.02
CA ASN A 106 17.17 -3.48 -3.60
C ASN A 106 16.28 -2.50 -2.80
N THR A 107 16.34 -2.60 -1.48
CA THR A 107 15.59 -1.73 -0.58
C THR A 107 16.51 -0.97 0.38
N VAL A 108 16.15 0.28 0.69
CA VAL A 108 16.74 1.09 1.76
C VAL A 108 15.81 1.04 2.97
N ASN A 109 16.35 0.71 4.14
CA ASN A 109 15.61 0.72 5.40
C ASN A 109 15.39 2.15 5.90
N ILE A 110 14.21 2.41 6.46
CA ILE A 110 13.88 3.65 7.17
C ILE A 110 13.65 3.34 8.66
N TYR A 111 14.41 4.00 9.53
CA TYR A 111 14.37 3.85 10.99
C TYR A 111 13.67 5.06 11.64
N LYS A 112 13.00 4.88 12.80
CA LYS A 112 12.38 6.02 13.49
C LYS A 112 13.40 6.99 14.10
N ASN A 113 14.55 6.49 14.56
CA ASN A 113 15.57 7.28 15.24
C ASN A 113 16.95 7.13 14.58
N ALA A 114 17.81 8.14 14.76
CA ALA A 114 19.18 8.15 14.22
C ALA A 114 20.00 6.92 14.65
N THR A 115 19.75 6.35 15.83
CA THR A 115 20.54 5.26 16.43
C THR A 115 19.89 3.87 16.34
N THR A 116 18.60 3.74 15.99
CA THR A 116 17.89 2.45 16.01
C THR A 116 18.29 1.55 14.84
N THR A 117 18.55 0.27 15.12
CA THR A 117 18.90 -0.77 14.12
C THR A 117 17.67 -1.50 13.55
N SER A 118 16.54 -1.52 14.27
CA SER A 118 15.29 -2.11 13.78
C SER A 118 14.59 -1.19 12.78
N ALA A 119 14.48 -1.61 11.52
CA ALA A 119 13.80 -0.85 10.47
C ALA A 119 12.29 -0.75 10.73
N TYR A 120 11.74 0.46 10.64
CA TYR A 120 10.30 0.70 10.75
C TYR A 120 9.59 0.34 9.45
N THR A 121 10.11 0.83 8.33
CA THR A 121 9.67 0.50 6.97
C THR A 121 10.88 0.41 6.04
N TYR A 122 10.65 0.13 4.77
CA TYR A 122 11.65 0.06 3.71
C TYR A 122 11.08 0.68 2.43
N VAL A 123 11.96 1.21 1.59
CA VAL A 123 11.64 1.78 0.28
C VAL A 123 12.60 1.27 -0.79
N SER A 124 12.21 1.30 -2.07
CA SER A 124 13.08 0.89 -3.19
C SER A 124 14.33 1.76 -3.29
N ASP A 125 15.46 1.17 -3.66
CA ASP A 125 16.71 1.89 -3.96
C ASP A 125 16.66 2.63 -5.33
N GLY A 126 15.62 2.40 -6.14
CA GLY A 126 15.48 2.97 -7.48
C GLY A 126 14.71 4.29 -7.54
N LYS A 127 15.29 5.30 -8.18
CA LYS A 127 14.66 6.62 -8.37
C LYS A 127 13.29 6.63 -9.05
N SER A 128 13.03 5.69 -9.95
CA SER A 128 11.73 5.56 -10.64
C SER A 128 10.56 5.21 -9.71
N TYR A 129 10.84 4.72 -8.51
CA TYR A 129 9.85 4.36 -7.50
C TYR A 129 9.83 5.36 -6.35
N SER A 130 11.00 5.62 -5.76
CA SER A 130 11.11 6.43 -4.53
C SER A 130 11.22 7.93 -4.77
N GLY A 131 11.50 8.35 -6.01
CA GLY A 131 11.55 9.74 -6.43
C GLY A 131 12.59 10.61 -5.70
N VAL A 132 12.30 11.90 -5.64
CA VAL A 132 13.07 12.92 -4.91
C VAL A 132 12.41 13.19 -3.56
N VAL A 133 13.23 13.32 -2.51
CA VAL A 133 12.78 13.51 -1.12
C VAL A 133 13.34 14.79 -0.51
N ALA A 134 12.68 15.33 0.52
CA ALA A 134 13.33 16.33 1.36
C ALA A 134 14.32 15.65 2.31
N VAL A 135 15.55 16.17 2.40
CA VAL A 135 16.51 15.84 3.45
C VAL A 135 16.41 16.96 4.49
N ILE A 136 15.86 16.64 5.65
CA ILE A 136 15.62 17.64 6.69
C ILE A 136 16.82 17.79 7.62
N ASP A 137 17.45 16.67 8.04
CA ASP A 137 18.53 16.69 9.03
C ASP A 137 19.61 15.63 8.73
N GLU A 138 20.77 15.72 9.38
CA GLU A 138 21.82 14.70 9.25
C GLU A 138 22.67 14.52 10.51
N THR A 139 23.15 13.30 10.69
CA THR A 139 24.24 12.96 11.62
C THR A 139 25.47 12.54 10.82
N GLU A 140 26.58 12.19 11.48
CA GLU A 140 27.74 11.57 10.82
C GLU A 140 27.34 10.38 9.93
N ASN A 141 26.44 9.51 10.40
CA ASN A 141 26.15 8.20 9.79
C ASN A 141 24.79 8.11 9.07
N ARG A 142 23.86 9.06 9.29
CA ARG A 142 22.49 9.00 8.72
C ARG A 142 21.98 10.34 8.19
N TYR A 143 21.09 10.29 7.21
CA TYR A 143 20.21 11.40 6.82
C TYR A 143 18.82 11.19 7.43
N GLN A 144 18.16 12.25 7.88
CA GLN A 144 16.72 12.27 8.15
C GLN A 144 15.99 12.79 6.91
N ILE A 145 15.02 12.03 6.42
CA ILE A 145 14.24 12.34 5.21
C ILE A 145 12.75 12.43 5.50
N ALA A 146 12.04 13.13 4.62
CA ALA A 146 10.58 13.10 4.54
C ALA A 146 10.13 12.48 3.21
N LEU A 147 9.30 11.44 3.28
CA LEU A 147 8.84 10.66 2.12
C LEU A 147 7.51 9.97 2.41
N ALA A 148 6.50 10.17 1.57
CA ALA A 148 5.20 9.46 1.62
C ALA A 148 4.63 9.33 3.06
N GLY A 149 4.58 10.44 3.78
CA GLY A 149 4.04 10.54 5.14
C GLY A 149 5.05 10.22 6.26
N ILE A 150 6.11 9.45 6.01
CA ILE A 150 7.10 9.18 7.05
C ILE A 150 8.18 10.26 7.11
N VAL A 151 8.46 10.71 8.33
CA VAL A 151 9.73 11.33 8.71
C VAL A 151 10.57 10.27 9.39
N GLY A 152 11.77 10.00 8.86
CA GLY A 152 12.59 8.89 9.32
C GLY A 152 14.03 8.96 8.84
N TRP A 153 14.87 8.12 9.42
CA TRP A 153 16.31 8.10 9.18
C TRP A 153 16.70 7.00 8.20
N ILE A 154 17.64 7.28 7.31
CA ILE A 154 18.28 6.31 6.42
C ILE A 154 19.79 6.31 6.65
N ASP A 155 20.43 5.16 6.47
CA ASP A 155 21.90 5.05 6.52
C ASP A 155 22.53 5.83 5.35
N LYS A 156 23.66 6.52 5.59
CA LYS A 156 24.42 7.14 4.51
C LYS A 156 25.07 6.05 3.65
N THR A 157 24.63 5.95 2.40
CA THR A 157 25.05 4.88 1.47
C THR A 157 25.30 5.44 0.07
N THR A 158 26.03 4.68 -0.76
CA THR A 158 26.22 4.98 -2.19
C THR A 158 24.93 4.89 -3.02
N LYS A 159 23.80 4.48 -2.41
CA LYS A 159 22.46 4.38 -3.01
C LYS A 159 21.60 5.63 -2.78
N PHE A 160 22.15 6.67 -2.16
CA PHE A 160 21.46 7.94 -1.92
C PHE A 160 22.44 9.11 -2.08
N LYS A 161 22.09 10.07 -2.96
CA LYS A 161 22.82 11.34 -3.09
C LYS A 161 22.00 12.49 -2.52
N THR A 162 22.69 13.50 -2.00
CA THR A 162 22.09 14.80 -1.65
C THR A 162 22.47 15.85 -2.68
N SER A 163 21.60 16.85 -2.88
CA SER A 163 21.87 18.04 -3.67
C SER A 163 21.20 19.26 -3.05
N ASP A 164 21.79 20.43 -3.19
CA ASP A 164 21.22 21.67 -2.66
C ASP A 164 19.88 22.00 -3.34
N PHE A 165 18.92 22.54 -2.57
CA PHE A 165 17.63 22.97 -3.07
C PHE A 165 17.77 24.24 -3.91
N SER A 166 17.12 24.25 -5.07
CA SER A 166 16.85 25.47 -5.83
C SER A 166 15.47 25.38 -6.47
N THR A 167 14.87 26.51 -6.84
CA THR A 167 13.58 26.52 -7.56
C THR A 167 13.62 25.74 -8.88
N ASN A 168 14.80 25.66 -9.50
CA ASN A 168 15.05 24.91 -10.74
C ASN A 168 15.35 23.41 -10.53
N ALA A 169 15.47 22.94 -9.28
CA ALA A 169 15.65 21.53 -8.99
C ALA A 169 14.36 20.74 -9.31
N ASN A 170 14.49 19.45 -9.63
CA ASN A 170 13.38 18.66 -10.13
C ASN A 170 12.82 17.74 -9.03
N TYR A 171 12.02 18.31 -8.12
CA TYR A 171 11.41 17.64 -6.95
C TYR A 171 9.94 17.28 -7.19
N ASN A 172 9.40 16.40 -6.34
CA ASN A 172 7.98 16.03 -6.37
C ASN A 172 7.09 17.23 -6.03
N TYR A 173 5.96 17.38 -6.74
CA TYR A 173 5.03 18.49 -6.52
C TYR A 173 3.57 18.09 -6.76
N TYR A 174 2.65 18.91 -6.28
CA TYR A 174 1.21 18.77 -6.44
C TYR A 174 0.65 19.97 -7.21
N THR A 175 -0.38 19.77 -8.04
CA THR A 175 -1.12 20.84 -8.71
C THR A 175 -2.54 20.39 -9.07
N ARG A 176 -3.42 21.33 -9.45
CA ARG A 176 -4.80 21.08 -9.91
C ARG A 176 -4.85 21.01 -11.44
N ASN A 177 -5.30 19.87 -11.98
CA ASN A 177 -5.46 19.69 -13.42
C ASN A 177 -6.71 20.40 -13.97
N SER A 178 -6.87 20.39 -15.29
CA SER A 178 -8.04 20.96 -16.00
C SER A 178 -9.37 20.29 -15.68
N GLU A 179 -9.37 19.10 -15.09
CA GLU A 179 -10.57 18.37 -14.66
C GLU A 179 -10.93 18.66 -13.18
N ASN A 180 -10.22 19.59 -12.53
CA ASN A 180 -10.34 19.97 -11.11
C ASN A 180 -9.91 18.87 -10.13
N GLU A 181 -8.91 18.08 -10.51
CA GLU A 181 -8.37 16.98 -9.72
C GLU A 181 -6.98 17.35 -9.20
N LEU A 182 -6.66 16.91 -7.98
CA LEU A 182 -5.32 17.06 -7.41
C LEU A 182 -4.42 15.99 -8.02
N VAL A 183 -3.31 16.40 -8.63
CA VAL A 183 -2.34 15.50 -9.26
C VAL A 183 -0.98 15.66 -8.60
N HIS A 184 -0.45 14.54 -8.10
CA HIS A 184 0.92 14.42 -7.60
C HIS A 184 1.84 14.03 -8.76
N TYR A 185 2.90 14.79 -8.99
CA TYR A 185 3.95 14.50 -9.94
C TYR A 185 5.22 14.03 -9.21
N ILE A 186 5.67 12.83 -9.55
CA ILE A 186 6.85 12.19 -8.95
C ILE A 186 8.04 12.38 -9.90
N LYS A 187 9.09 13.04 -9.42
CA LYS A 187 10.33 13.30 -10.16
C LYS A 187 11.42 12.31 -9.73
N TYR A 188 12.23 11.86 -10.69
CA TYR A 188 13.21 10.81 -10.42
C TYR A 188 14.60 11.35 -10.05
N ASP A 189 14.96 12.59 -10.40
CA ASP A 189 16.31 13.09 -10.10
C ASP A 189 16.33 14.60 -9.90
N ALA A 190 16.65 15.05 -8.69
CA ALA A 190 16.67 16.48 -8.35
C ALA A 190 17.61 17.30 -9.24
N THR A 191 18.62 16.65 -9.81
CA THR A 191 19.65 17.28 -10.66
C THR A 191 19.36 17.23 -12.17
N ASP A 192 18.30 16.55 -12.62
CA ASP A 192 17.88 16.63 -14.03
C ASP A 192 17.01 17.87 -14.28
N THR A 193 17.66 19.00 -14.54
CA THR A 193 16.99 20.26 -14.94
C THR A 193 16.34 20.20 -16.33
N THR A 194 16.54 19.12 -17.09
CA THR A 194 16.06 18.99 -18.48
C THR A 194 14.70 18.29 -18.62
N ASN A 195 14.16 17.70 -17.54
CA ASN A 195 12.95 16.86 -17.56
C ASN A 195 13.00 15.68 -18.57
N ARG A 196 14.19 15.24 -18.97
CA ARG A 196 14.38 14.14 -19.95
C ARG A 196 14.33 12.78 -19.27
N ILE A 197 14.67 12.72 -17.99
CA ILE A 197 14.36 11.58 -17.12
C ILE A 197 12.91 11.77 -16.65
N GLY A 198 12.02 10.91 -17.15
CA GLY A 198 10.57 11.12 -17.06
C GLY A 198 10.00 11.22 -15.65
N SER A 199 8.73 11.63 -15.55
CA SER A 199 8.01 11.77 -14.28
C SER A 199 6.75 10.92 -14.25
N GLY A 200 6.49 10.28 -13.11
CA GLY A 200 5.18 9.70 -12.82
C GLY A 200 4.16 10.78 -12.50
N SER A 201 2.87 10.51 -12.72
CA SER A 201 1.77 11.36 -12.24
C SER A 201 0.63 10.50 -11.71
N LEU A 202 0.03 10.91 -10.59
CA LEU A 202 -1.02 10.18 -9.88
C LEU A 202 -2.16 11.13 -9.50
N VAL A 203 -3.39 10.79 -9.90
CA VAL A 203 -4.59 11.52 -9.51
C VAL A 203 -4.99 11.12 -8.09
N GLN A 204 -5.03 12.10 -7.19
CA GLN A 204 -5.29 11.92 -5.76
C GLN A 204 -6.77 12.04 -5.39
N GLY A 205 -7.62 12.45 -6.34
CA GLY A 205 -9.03 12.80 -6.13
C GLY A 205 -9.33 14.22 -6.62
N LYS A 206 -10.51 14.75 -6.25
CA LYS A 206 -10.89 16.14 -6.53
C LYS A 206 -9.96 17.09 -5.74
N ALA A 207 -9.55 18.19 -6.37
CA ALA A 207 -8.74 19.21 -5.70
C ALA A 207 -9.57 19.98 -4.67
N PRO A 208 -9.06 20.21 -3.45
CA PRO A 208 -9.69 21.13 -2.49
C PRO A 208 -9.49 22.58 -2.96
N ASP A 209 -10.38 23.49 -2.54
CA ASP A 209 -10.46 24.84 -3.11
C ASP A 209 -9.22 25.72 -2.84
N TYR A 210 -8.41 25.41 -1.82
CA TYR A 210 -7.13 26.09 -1.58
C TYR A 210 -6.01 25.71 -2.57
N ILE A 211 -6.17 24.63 -3.35
CA ILE A 211 -5.25 24.28 -4.45
C ILE A 211 -5.72 25.00 -5.71
N GLN A 212 -4.99 26.05 -6.07
CA GLN A 212 -5.26 26.89 -7.23
C GLN A 212 -4.79 26.21 -8.53
N ALA A 213 -5.52 26.49 -9.62
CA ALA A 213 -5.14 26.01 -10.95
C ALA A 213 -3.83 26.68 -11.43
N ASN A 214 -2.97 25.92 -12.10
CA ASN A 214 -1.64 26.33 -12.58
C ASN A 214 -0.60 26.65 -11.49
N THR A 215 -0.96 26.62 -10.20
CA THR A 215 -0.01 26.77 -9.08
C THR A 215 0.63 25.43 -8.73
N LEU A 216 1.92 25.42 -8.42
CA LEU A 216 2.66 24.23 -7.95
C LEU A 216 2.84 24.28 -6.43
N TYR A 217 2.70 23.13 -5.77
CA TYR A 217 2.77 23.00 -4.32
C TYR A 217 3.70 21.86 -3.91
N LEU A 218 4.40 22.04 -2.79
CA LEU A 218 5.29 21.05 -2.18
C LEU A 218 4.54 20.27 -1.09
N SER A 219 4.69 18.94 -1.06
CA SER A 219 4.30 18.10 0.07
C SER A 219 5.05 16.77 0.03
N PHE A 220 5.48 16.28 1.20
CA PHE A 220 6.07 14.94 1.37
C PHE A 220 5.20 14.01 2.24
N ASP A 221 4.01 14.47 2.65
CA ASP A 221 3.00 13.65 3.32
C ASP A 221 1.67 13.52 2.54
N GLY A 222 1.41 14.40 1.57
CA GLY A 222 0.19 14.40 0.77
C GLY A 222 -1.02 15.03 1.46
N HIS A 223 -0.85 15.55 2.68
CA HIS A 223 -1.89 16.15 3.51
C HIS A 223 -1.74 17.68 3.59
N TYR A 224 -0.51 18.14 3.81
CA TYR A 224 -0.20 19.56 4.01
C TYR A 224 0.66 20.08 2.87
N PHE A 225 0.30 21.24 2.34
CA PHE A 225 0.91 21.82 1.13
C PHE A 225 1.62 23.14 1.44
N TYR A 226 2.76 23.34 0.81
CA TYR A 226 3.56 24.56 0.90
C TYR A 226 3.68 25.18 -0.50
N GLU A 227 3.84 26.51 -0.57
CA GLU A 227 4.17 27.18 -1.84
C GLU A 227 5.44 26.58 -2.45
N ASN A 228 5.47 26.38 -3.77
CA ASN A 228 6.70 25.95 -4.44
C ASN A 228 7.72 27.09 -4.62
N SER A 229 8.34 27.51 -3.50
CA SER A 229 9.37 28.55 -3.45
C SER A 229 10.48 28.19 -2.46
N VAL A 230 11.57 28.97 -2.44
CA VAL A 230 12.63 28.81 -1.42
C VAL A 230 12.09 29.04 -0.01
N ALA A 231 11.17 30.01 0.17
CA ALA A 231 10.50 30.26 1.44
C ALA A 231 9.59 29.08 1.83
N GLY A 232 8.78 28.58 0.90
CA GLY A 232 7.91 27.43 1.13
C GLY A 232 8.68 26.15 1.47
N TYR A 233 9.80 25.87 0.80
CA TYR A 233 10.67 24.73 1.15
C TYR A 233 11.38 24.94 2.50
N THR A 234 11.77 26.17 2.85
CA THR A 234 12.32 26.51 4.17
C THR A 234 11.30 26.25 5.28
N HIS A 235 10.06 26.72 5.09
CA HIS A 235 8.93 26.47 6.00
C HIS A 235 8.65 24.97 6.13
N LEU A 236 8.62 24.23 5.01
CA LEU A 236 8.44 22.78 4.99
C LEU A 236 9.51 22.07 5.83
N VAL A 237 10.80 22.34 5.58
CA VAL A 237 11.89 21.72 6.34
C VAL A 237 11.81 22.06 7.83
N SER A 238 11.45 23.30 8.19
CA SER A 238 11.27 23.73 9.58
C SER A 238 10.11 22.99 10.27
N ASP A 239 8.94 22.94 9.64
CA ASP A 239 7.75 22.26 10.14
C ASP A 239 7.97 20.74 10.30
N TYR A 240 8.61 20.11 9.31
CA TYR A 240 8.92 18.67 9.37
C TYR A 240 9.97 18.32 10.44
N LYS A 241 10.91 19.22 10.78
CA LYS A 241 11.78 19.04 11.95
C LYS A 241 11.04 19.19 13.28
N ALA A 242 10.17 20.20 13.38
CA ALA A 242 9.43 20.49 14.61
C ALA A 242 8.24 19.53 14.85
N GLY A 243 7.87 18.71 13.87
CA GLY A 243 6.72 17.80 13.96
C GLY A 243 5.36 18.49 13.81
N ILE A 244 5.35 19.73 13.29
CA ILE A 244 4.16 20.57 13.11
C ILE A 244 3.91 20.83 11.62
N ARG A 245 2.84 21.56 11.27
CA ARG A 245 2.46 21.93 9.89
C ARG A 245 1.93 23.37 9.75
N THR A 246 2.26 24.23 10.72
CA THR A 246 1.68 25.57 10.90
C THR A 246 2.02 26.57 9.79
N HIS A 247 3.05 26.30 8.97
CA HIS A 247 3.44 27.16 7.85
C HIS A 247 2.98 26.62 6.49
N SER A 248 2.16 25.56 6.47
CA SER A 248 1.45 25.11 5.26
C SER A 248 0.33 26.10 4.87
N ILE A 249 -0.22 25.95 3.66
CA ILE A 249 -1.36 26.74 3.19
C ILE A 249 -2.69 26.29 3.80
N ASN A 250 -2.71 25.11 4.44
CA ASN A 250 -3.89 24.42 4.93
C ASN A 250 -3.69 23.78 6.32
N PRO A 251 -3.14 24.50 7.32
CA PRO A 251 -2.72 23.93 8.60
C PRO A 251 -3.90 23.37 9.40
N ASP A 252 -5.07 24.01 9.32
CA ASP A 252 -6.31 23.60 9.98
C ASP A 252 -7.20 22.71 9.09
N ALA A 253 -6.77 22.41 7.85
CA ALA A 253 -7.54 21.71 6.83
C ALA A 253 -6.69 20.74 5.98
N PRO A 254 -6.01 19.75 6.60
CA PRO A 254 -5.26 18.73 5.87
C PRO A 254 -6.12 18.01 4.82
N TYR A 255 -5.57 17.83 3.62
CA TYR A 255 -6.18 16.98 2.59
C TYR A 255 -6.07 15.51 2.99
N TYR A 256 -7.04 14.70 2.58
CA TYR A 256 -6.94 13.24 2.65
C TYR A 256 -7.41 12.69 1.30
N ASN A 257 -6.54 11.96 0.60
CA ASN A 257 -6.94 11.19 -0.59
C ASN A 257 -7.99 10.15 -0.16
N TYR A 258 -9.24 10.37 -0.58
CA TYR A 258 -10.40 9.62 -0.12
C TYR A 258 -10.23 8.10 -0.26
N PHE A 259 -9.68 7.60 -1.38
CA PHE A 259 -9.49 6.17 -1.59
C PHE A 259 -8.20 5.61 -0.97
N GLN A 260 -7.19 6.45 -0.72
CA GLN A 260 -5.97 6.04 0.01
C GLN A 260 -6.25 5.81 1.49
N TRP A 261 -7.15 6.62 2.06
CA TRP A 261 -7.52 6.62 3.48
C TRP A 261 -8.89 5.97 3.76
N LEU A 262 -9.55 5.42 2.73
CA LEU A 262 -10.76 4.63 2.91
C LEU A 262 -10.43 3.35 3.70
N PRO A 263 -11.08 3.10 4.85
CA PRO A 263 -10.93 1.84 5.56
C PRO A 263 -11.34 0.67 4.67
N ALA A 264 -10.53 -0.39 4.60
CA ALA A 264 -10.74 -1.55 3.73
C ALA A 264 -11.99 -2.38 4.09
N ARG A 265 -12.74 -1.99 5.13
CA ARG A 265 -14.09 -2.49 5.48
C ARG A 265 -15.24 -1.74 4.80
N ALA A 266 -14.99 -0.61 4.17
CA ALA A 266 -16.02 0.13 3.43
C ALA A 266 -16.55 -0.71 2.27
N GLN A 267 -17.87 -0.86 2.14
CA GLN A 267 -18.46 -1.69 1.09
C GLN A 267 -18.61 -0.88 -0.20
N THR A 268 -18.10 -1.40 -1.32
CA THR A 268 -18.20 -0.74 -2.62
C THR A 268 -19.60 -0.86 -3.23
N LYS A 269 -20.06 0.19 -3.93
CA LYS A 269 -21.23 0.14 -4.85
C LYS A 269 -20.83 -0.23 -6.29
N LEU A 270 -19.56 -0.44 -6.58
CA LEU A 270 -19.11 -0.95 -7.87
C LEU A 270 -19.46 -2.42 -8.03
N THR A 271 -19.99 -2.76 -9.21
CA THR A 271 -20.40 -4.11 -9.61
C THR A 271 -19.29 -4.81 -10.39
N ALA A 272 -19.38 -6.14 -10.55
CA ALA A 272 -18.49 -6.89 -11.43
C ALA A 272 -18.42 -6.32 -12.87
N THR A 273 -19.51 -5.70 -13.36
CA THR A 273 -19.55 -5.02 -14.66
C THR A 273 -18.72 -3.73 -14.67
N ASP A 274 -18.70 -2.96 -13.58
CA ASP A 274 -17.87 -1.75 -13.47
C ASP A 274 -16.37 -2.11 -13.43
N LEU A 275 -16.02 -3.17 -12.67
CA LEU A 275 -14.67 -3.73 -12.63
C LEU A 275 -14.23 -4.24 -14.03
N ARG A 276 -15.11 -4.96 -14.74
CA ARG A 276 -14.90 -5.42 -16.12
C ARG A 276 -14.65 -4.27 -17.09
N ASN A 277 -15.47 -3.22 -17.02
CA ASN A 277 -15.34 -2.04 -17.88
C ASN A 277 -13.98 -1.35 -17.73
N TYR A 278 -13.40 -1.37 -16.53
CA TYR A 278 -12.07 -0.83 -16.27
C TYR A 278 -10.95 -1.62 -16.97
N LEU A 279 -11.00 -2.96 -16.96
CA LEU A 279 -10.07 -3.81 -17.73
C LEU A 279 -10.24 -3.58 -19.23
N VAL A 280 -11.49 -3.53 -19.71
CA VAL A 280 -11.81 -3.32 -21.14
C VAL A 280 -11.29 -1.97 -21.63
N ARG A 281 -11.44 -0.89 -20.83
CA ARG A 281 -10.88 0.44 -21.13
C ARG A 281 -9.36 0.41 -21.32
N ALA A 282 -8.66 -0.44 -20.56
CA ALA A 282 -7.22 -0.65 -20.67
C ALA A 282 -6.82 -1.69 -21.75
N ASN A 283 -7.74 -2.11 -22.63
CA ASN A 283 -7.57 -3.14 -23.66
C ASN A 283 -7.37 -4.58 -23.11
N TYR A 284 -7.54 -4.81 -21.81
CA TYR A 284 -7.46 -6.12 -21.15
C TYR A 284 -8.82 -6.85 -21.22
N ASN A 285 -9.30 -7.06 -22.45
CA ASN A 285 -10.69 -7.41 -22.75
C ASN A 285 -10.96 -8.90 -23.06
N ASN A 286 -10.09 -9.82 -22.62
CA ASN A 286 -10.34 -11.27 -22.65
C ASN A 286 -9.41 -12.03 -21.68
N THR A 287 -9.71 -13.32 -21.44
CA THR A 287 -8.95 -14.24 -20.57
C THR A 287 -7.55 -14.57 -21.07
N TYR A 288 -7.26 -14.33 -22.36
CA TYR A 288 -5.90 -14.37 -22.92
C TYR A 288 -5.06 -13.19 -22.42
N LYS A 289 -5.58 -11.96 -22.49
CA LYS A 289 -4.84 -10.75 -22.12
C LYS A 289 -4.73 -10.55 -20.61
N SER A 290 -5.76 -10.90 -19.84
CA SER A 290 -5.81 -10.70 -18.39
C SER A 290 -6.32 -11.93 -17.66
N ARG A 291 -5.64 -12.29 -16.58
CA ARG A 291 -6.08 -13.31 -15.63
C ARG A 291 -7.17 -12.85 -14.66
N MET A 292 -7.47 -11.56 -14.63
CA MET A 292 -8.55 -10.97 -13.82
C MET A 292 -9.87 -10.86 -14.59
N TYR A 293 -9.82 -10.94 -15.92
CA TYR A 293 -11.01 -10.94 -16.78
C TYR A 293 -11.88 -12.17 -16.48
N GLU A 294 -13.19 -11.95 -16.28
CA GLU A 294 -14.18 -12.95 -15.81
C GLU A 294 -14.01 -13.41 -14.36
N MET A 295 -13.08 -12.85 -13.61
CA MET A 295 -12.94 -13.09 -12.16
C MET A 295 -13.62 -12.00 -11.31
N GLU A 296 -14.23 -10.99 -11.93
CA GLU A 296 -14.70 -9.78 -11.23
C GLU A 296 -15.81 -10.07 -10.21
N GLN A 297 -16.69 -11.04 -10.49
CA GLN A 297 -17.72 -11.44 -9.53
C GLN A 297 -17.10 -12.11 -8.30
N LEU A 298 -15.99 -12.87 -8.45
CA LEU A 298 -15.29 -13.47 -7.31
C LEU A 298 -14.66 -12.41 -6.40
N PHE A 299 -14.24 -11.25 -6.93
CA PHE A 299 -13.84 -10.11 -6.10
C PHE A 299 -15.00 -9.56 -5.26
N ILE A 300 -16.18 -9.40 -5.86
CA ILE A 300 -17.40 -8.97 -5.14
C ILE A 300 -17.79 -10.00 -4.08
N ASP A 301 -17.76 -11.29 -4.43
CA ASP A 301 -18.24 -12.37 -3.58
C ASP A 301 -17.31 -12.61 -2.37
N TYR A 302 -16.01 -12.80 -2.59
CA TYR A 302 -15.05 -12.95 -1.50
C TYR A 302 -14.86 -11.64 -0.70
N GLY A 303 -15.00 -10.48 -1.34
CA GLY A 303 -15.03 -9.18 -0.67
C GLY A 303 -16.18 -9.08 0.33
N ASN A 304 -17.40 -9.47 -0.06
CA ASN A 304 -18.54 -9.54 0.86
C ASN A 304 -18.36 -10.61 1.94
N LEU A 305 -17.91 -11.81 1.60
CA LEU A 305 -17.75 -12.93 2.53
C LEU A 305 -16.71 -12.65 3.64
N TYR A 306 -15.60 -12.00 3.30
CA TYR A 306 -14.52 -11.67 4.22
C TYR A 306 -14.50 -10.20 4.67
N GLY A 307 -15.49 -9.41 4.25
CA GLY A 307 -15.66 -8.00 4.64
C GLY A 307 -14.57 -7.07 4.12
N GLY A 308 -13.99 -7.34 2.95
CA GLY A 308 -13.00 -6.48 2.30
C GLY A 308 -13.61 -5.68 1.15
N ASN A 309 -13.18 -4.43 0.97
CA ASN A 309 -13.61 -3.59 -0.15
C ASN A 309 -13.16 -4.22 -1.48
N ALA A 310 -14.12 -4.77 -2.23
CA ALA A 310 -13.86 -5.53 -3.44
C ALA A 310 -13.16 -4.70 -4.54
N ALA A 311 -13.55 -3.44 -4.71
CA ALA A 311 -12.98 -2.55 -5.70
C ALA A 311 -11.56 -2.06 -5.33
N LEU A 312 -11.28 -1.89 -4.03
CA LEU A 312 -9.93 -1.61 -3.53
C LEU A 312 -9.00 -2.82 -3.78
N ALA A 313 -9.46 -4.04 -3.48
CA ALA A 313 -8.70 -5.28 -3.75
C ALA A 313 -8.50 -5.50 -5.25
N PHE A 314 -9.50 -5.21 -6.07
CA PHE A 314 -9.39 -5.24 -7.52
C PHE A 314 -8.38 -4.20 -8.04
N SER A 315 -8.35 -3.01 -7.44
CA SER A 315 -7.36 -1.97 -7.76
C SER A 315 -5.94 -2.38 -7.37
N THR A 316 -5.76 -3.06 -6.23
CA THR A 316 -4.49 -3.73 -5.89
C THR A 316 -4.12 -4.77 -6.93
N GLY A 317 -5.04 -5.66 -7.30
CA GLY A 317 -4.80 -6.69 -8.31
C GLY A 317 -4.39 -6.11 -9.67
N VAL A 318 -5.06 -5.04 -10.11
CA VAL A 318 -4.69 -4.32 -11.34
C VAL A 318 -3.28 -3.74 -11.23
N HIS A 319 -2.94 -3.12 -10.10
CA HIS A 319 -1.66 -2.46 -9.89
C HIS A 319 -0.49 -3.45 -9.89
N GLU A 320 -0.57 -4.49 -9.06
CA GLU A 320 0.45 -5.53 -8.84
C GLU A 320 0.77 -6.39 -10.09
N SER A 321 -0.10 -6.37 -11.09
CA SER A 321 -0.06 -7.35 -12.19
C SER A 321 -0.27 -6.79 -13.59
N ALA A 322 -0.23 -5.46 -13.74
CA ALA A 322 -0.57 -4.77 -14.99
C ALA A 322 -1.92 -5.28 -15.56
N TYR A 323 -3.00 -4.98 -14.82
CA TYR A 323 -4.38 -5.38 -15.16
C TYR A 323 -4.58 -6.89 -15.33
N GLY A 324 -3.78 -7.72 -14.65
CA GLY A 324 -3.81 -9.18 -14.74
C GLY A 324 -3.01 -9.78 -15.90
N GLY A 325 -2.26 -8.98 -16.66
CA GLY A 325 -1.51 -9.44 -17.84
C GLY A 325 -0.04 -9.82 -17.59
N ALA A 326 0.53 -9.45 -16.45
CA ALA A 326 1.93 -9.75 -16.11
C ALA A 326 2.20 -11.26 -15.98
N ASN A 327 3.46 -11.66 -16.19
CA ASN A 327 3.85 -13.08 -16.24
C ASN A 327 3.39 -13.88 -15.02
N PHE A 328 3.57 -13.40 -13.79
CA PHE A 328 3.12 -14.11 -12.58
C PHE A 328 1.60 -14.25 -12.45
N ALA A 329 0.82 -13.33 -13.03
CA ALA A 329 -0.63 -13.48 -13.09
C ALA A 329 -1.00 -14.66 -13.98
N VAL A 330 -0.53 -14.70 -15.23
CA VAL A 330 -0.88 -15.75 -16.20
C VAL A 330 -0.25 -17.12 -15.89
N ASN A 331 0.99 -17.15 -15.36
CA ASN A 331 1.75 -18.39 -15.14
C ASN A 331 1.80 -18.90 -13.70
N ARG A 332 1.25 -18.17 -12.71
CA ARG A 332 1.12 -18.60 -11.31
C ARG A 332 -0.25 -18.33 -10.67
N ASN A 333 -1.21 -17.76 -11.41
CA ASN A 333 -2.45 -17.19 -10.85
C ASN A 333 -2.19 -16.09 -9.79
N ASN A 334 -1.00 -15.48 -9.76
CA ASN A 334 -0.60 -14.54 -8.71
C ASN A 334 -0.55 -13.11 -9.26
N PHE A 335 -1.70 -12.44 -9.17
CA PHE A 335 -1.89 -11.04 -9.58
C PHE A 335 -1.88 -10.06 -8.39
N PHE A 336 -1.33 -10.47 -7.23
CA PHE A 336 -1.29 -9.64 -6.01
C PHE A 336 0.13 -9.55 -5.40
N GLY A 337 1.17 -9.91 -6.14
CA GLY A 337 2.56 -9.89 -5.65
C GLY A 337 2.84 -10.84 -4.46
N HIS A 338 1.94 -11.77 -4.13
CA HIS A 338 2.02 -12.55 -2.89
C HIS A 338 3.32 -13.37 -2.81
N SER A 339 4.18 -13.03 -1.83
CA SER A 339 5.52 -13.60 -1.62
C SER A 339 6.55 -13.34 -2.74
N ALA A 340 6.28 -12.35 -3.62
CA ALA A 340 7.26 -11.84 -4.58
C ALA A 340 8.17 -10.81 -3.88
N TYR A 341 9.22 -11.28 -3.22
CA TYR A 341 10.22 -10.38 -2.61
C TYR A 341 11.16 -9.83 -3.68
N ASP A 342 11.47 -8.53 -3.65
CA ASP A 342 12.39 -7.86 -4.60
C ASP A 342 13.76 -8.58 -4.73
N SER A 343 14.25 -9.14 -3.62
CA SER A 343 15.51 -9.90 -3.53
C SER A 343 15.42 -11.35 -4.02
N SER A 344 14.21 -11.89 -4.23
CA SER A 344 13.98 -13.25 -4.72
C SER A 344 12.60 -13.40 -5.39
N PRO A 345 12.34 -12.74 -6.54
CA PRO A 345 11.03 -12.78 -7.21
C PRO A 345 10.65 -14.18 -7.72
N GLY A 346 11.60 -15.11 -7.80
CA GLY A 346 11.34 -16.52 -8.06
C GLY A 346 10.44 -17.18 -7.01
N SER A 347 10.36 -16.64 -5.79
CA SER A 347 9.61 -17.17 -4.64
C SER A 347 8.12 -16.86 -4.63
N ALA A 348 7.62 -16.10 -5.62
CA ALA A 348 6.22 -15.69 -5.68
C ALA A 348 5.25 -16.90 -5.63
N SER A 349 4.20 -16.79 -4.82
CA SER A 349 3.20 -17.86 -4.63
C SER A 349 2.58 -18.34 -5.95
N THR A 350 2.22 -19.62 -6.02
CA THR A 350 1.43 -20.21 -7.11
C THR A 350 0.09 -20.70 -6.56
N TYR A 351 -1.01 -20.34 -7.20
CA TYR A 351 -2.36 -20.79 -6.85
C TYR A 351 -2.92 -21.72 -7.94
N ALA A 352 -3.81 -22.63 -7.57
CA ALA A 352 -4.47 -23.53 -8.51
C ALA A 352 -5.33 -22.78 -9.53
N SER A 353 -6.09 -21.78 -9.09
CA SER A 353 -6.92 -20.93 -9.95
C SER A 353 -6.95 -19.48 -9.47
N PRO A 354 -7.47 -18.54 -10.29
CA PRO A 354 -7.65 -17.14 -9.87
C PRO A 354 -8.60 -17.00 -8.68
N GLY A 355 -9.65 -17.83 -8.60
CA GLY A 355 -10.59 -17.81 -7.48
C GLY A 355 -9.90 -18.07 -6.14
N LEU A 356 -9.01 -19.07 -6.09
CA LEU A 356 -8.19 -19.35 -4.90
C LEU A 356 -7.22 -18.20 -4.56
N ALA A 357 -6.66 -17.51 -5.56
CA ALA A 357 -5.81 -16.35 -5.32
C ALA A 357 -6.60 -15.19 -4.67
N ILE A 358 -7.84 -14.95 -5.11
CA ILE A 358 -8.74 -13.92 -4.55
C ILE A 358 -9.19 -14.31 -3.14
N GLU A 359 -9.60 -15.57 -2.92
CA GLU A 359 -9.93 -16.09 -1.58
C GLU A 359 -8.80 -15.82 -0.59
N ARG A 360 -7.57 -16.19 -0.96
CA ARG A 360 -6.40 -16.01 -0.09
C ARG A 360 -6.01 -14.55 0.08
N HIS A 361 -6.21 -13.69 -0.93
CA HIS A 361 -6.00 -12.26 -0.78
C HIS A 361 -6.87 -11.70 0.35
N PHE A 362 -8.19 -11.94 0.30
CA PHE A 362 -9.10 -11.45 1.36
C PHE A 362 -8.91 -12.16 2.70
N SER A 363 -8.89 -13.49 2.73
CA SER A 363 -8.88 -14.25 3.99
C SER A 363 -7.53 -14.16 4.72
N THR A 364 -6.42 -14.19 3.98
CA THR A 364 -5.09 -14.41 4.56
C THR A 364 -4.22 -13.16 4.47
N PHE A 365 -4.13 -12.50 3.32
CA PHE A 365 -3.28 -11.30 3.22
C PHE A 365 -3.98 -10.10 3.86
N TRP A 366 -5.21 -9.80 3.46
CA TRP A 366 -5.96 -8.67 3.99
C TRP A 366 -6.43 -8.91 5.42
N ASN A 367 -7.34 -9.86 5.67
CA ASN A 367 -7.80 -10.12 7.04
C ASN A 367 -6.61 -10.47 7.96
N TRP A 368 -5.90 -11.57 7.74
CA TRP A 368 -4.94 -12.03 8.75
C TRP A 368 -3.66 -11.18 8.94
N ASN A 369 -3.08 -10.66 7.85
CA ASN A 369 -1.79 -9.98 7.92
C ASN A 369 -1.93 -8.45 8.07
N TYR A 370 -2.90 -7.82 7.41
CA TYR A 370 -2.88 -6.36 7.21
C TYR A 370 -4.05 -5.56 7.80
N ILE A 371 -5.23 -6.16 8.01
CA ILE A 371 -6.43 -5.49 8.55
C ILE A 371 -6.73 -5.99 9.97
N ASP A 372 -6.91 -7.30 10.14
CA ASP A 372 -7.27 -7.94 11.40
C ASP A 372 -6.05 -8.60 12.05
N GLY A 373 -5.19 -7.76 12.62
CA GLY A 373 -4.28 -8.20 13.68
C GLY A 373 -4.91 -7.99 15.04
N ASP A 374 -4.71 -8.92 15.98
CA ASP A 374 -4.69 -8.55 17.39
C ASP A 374 -3.68 -7.38 17.55
N PRO A 375 -4.09 -6.22 18.08
CA PRO A 375 -3.23 -5.07 18.25
C PRO A 375 -1.89 -5.40 18.94
N GLY A 376 -1.85 -6.34 19.88
CA GLY A 376 -0.61 -6.76 20.52
C GLY A 376 0.33 -7.56 19.61
N ASN A 377 -0.22 -8.48 18.80
CA ASN A 377 0.53 -9.66 18.33
C ASN A 377 0.84 -9.71 16.82
N ASN A 378 0.17 -8.91 15.98
CA ASN A 378 0.48 -8.89 14.53
C ASN A 378 1.60 -7.86 14.19
N PRO A 379 2.75 -8.30 13.61
CA PRO A 379 3.87 -7.41 13.23
C PRO A 379 3.72 -6.72 11.86
N LEU A 380 2.71 -7.10 11.06
CA LEU A 380 2.40 -6.53 9.74
C LEU A 380 1.24 -5.52 9.79
N TYR A 381 0.50 -5.48 10.91
CA TYR A 381 -0.63 -4.57 11.10
C TYR A 381 -0.19 -3.14 11.43
N PHE A 382 -0.52 -2.20 10.53
CA PHE A 382 -0.33 -0.75 10.66
C PHE A 382 -1.61 0.05 10.37
N GLY A 383 -2.77 -0.62 10.38
CA GLY A 383 -4.08 -0.06 10.03
C GLY A 383 -4.69 -0.70 8.79
N GLY A 384 -5.99 -0.98 8.84
CA GLY A 384 -6.74 -1.66 7.78
C GLY A 384 -7.08 -0.80 6.56
N PHE A 385 -6.11 -0.11 5.95
CA PHE A 385 -6.28 0.78 4.80
C PHE A 385 -4.96 0.88 4.00
N VAL A 386 -4.98 1.26 2.71
CA VAL A 386 -3.76 1.17 1.88
C VAL A 386 -2.65 2.14 2.32
N GLY A 387 -3.00 3.39 2.63
CA GLY A 387 -2.14 4.33 3.33
C GLY A 387 -0.83 4.70 2.64
N ASN A 388 0.22 4.90 3.44
CA ASN A 388 1.50 5.47 3.03
C ASN A 388 2.66 4.83 3.85
N LYS A 389 3.86 5.43 3.86
CA LYS A 389 5.02 4.86 4.58
C LYS A 389 5.02 5.12 6.08
N ALA A 390 4.08 5.91 6.60
CA ALA A 390 3.86 6.11 8.03
C ALA A 390 2.77 5.20 8.62
N LEU A 391 1.64 5.01 7.92
CA LEU A 391 0.50 4.20 8.40
C LEU A 391 -0.20 3.45 7.24
N GLY A 392 -0.93 2.39 7.57
CA GLY A 392 -1.62 1.53 6.61
C GLY A 392 -0.73 0.41 6.04
N MET A 393 -1.27 -0.36 5.10
CA MET A 393 -0.61 -1.56 4.55
C MET A 393 0.78 -1.26 3.94
N ASN A 394 0.93 -0.11 3.27
CA ASN A 394 2.15 0.32 2.59
C ASN A 394 3.39 0.43 3.52
N VAL A 395 3.21 0.52 4.84
CA VAL A 395 4.32 0.44 5.82
C VAL A 395 5.08 -0.89 5.69
N LYS A 396 4.43 -1.99 5.28
CA LYS A 396 5.05 -3.33 5.16
C LYS A 396 4.78 -4.07 3.84
N TYR A 397 3.79 -3.69 3.04
CA TYR A 397 3.34 -4.45 1.86
C TYR A 397 4.32 -4.42 0.67
N ALA A 398 4.76 -3.22 0.25
CA ALA A 398 5.57 -3.01 -0.95
C ALA A 398 6.80 -2.13 -0.66
N SER A 399 7.82 -2.15 -1.53
CA SER A 399 8.96 -1.23 -1.48
C SER A 399 8.67 0.13 -2.14
N ASP A 400 7.62 0.24 -2.95
CA ASP A 400 7.17 1.48 -3.58
C ASP A 400 6.50 2.42 -2.54
N PRO A 401 7.07 3.60 -2.22
CA PRO A 401 6.46 4.49 -1.23
C PRO A 401 5.09 5.02 -1.65
N TYR A 402 4.79 5.05 -2.95
CA TYR A 402 3.54 5.58 -3.51
C TYR A 402 2.53 4.49 -3.89
N TRP A 403 2.75 3.24 -3.47
CA TRP A 403 1.84 2.10 -3.68
C TRP A 403 0.38 2.40 -3.32
N GLY A 404 0.14 3.00 -2.14
CA GLY A 404 -1.21 3.33 -1.69
C GLY A 404 -1.88 4.43 -2.52
N GLU A 405 -1.12 5.43 -2.99
CA GLU A 405 -1.61 6.44 -3.94
C GLU A 405 -1.91 5.84 -5.31
N LYS A 406 -1.08 4.89 -5.78
CA LYS A 406 -1.27 4.20 -7.06
C LYS A 406 -2.55 3.36 -7.06
N ILE A 407 -2.83 2.64 -5.98
CA ILE A 407 -4.08 1.90 -5.80
C ILE A 407 -5.28 2.86 -5.68
N ALA A 408 -5.15 3.96 -4.93
CA ALA A 408 -6.19 4.97 -4.81
C ALA A 408 -6.51 5.65 -6.16
N ASN A 409 -5.48 5.94 -6.96
CA ASN A 409 -5.58 6.45 -8.34
C ASN A 409 -6.26 5.42 -9.27
N HIS A 410 -5.96 4.12 -9.12
CA HIS A 410 -6.65 3.06 -9.86
C HIS A 410 -8.16 3.01 -9.51
N TYR A 411 -8.50 2.99 -8.22
CA TYR A 411 -9.88 3.01 -7.74
C TYR A 411 -10.60 4.28 -8.19
N TYR A 412 -9.99 5.45 -8.00
CA TYR A 412 -10.56 6.73 -8.44
C TYR A 412 -10.87 6.75 -9.94
N ALA A 413 -9.93 6.31 -10.79
CA ALA A 413 -10.13 6.23 -12.23
C ALA A 413 -11.12 5.13 -12.66
N MET A 414 -11.47 4.18 -11.78
CA MET A 414 -12.47 3.13 -12.00
C MET A 414 -13.86 3.61 -11.55
N ASP A 415 -13.96 4.23 -10.38
CA ASP A 415 -15.21 4.80 -9.87
C ASP A 415 -15.67 5.99 -10.74
N LYS A 416 -14.74 6.83 -11.21
CA LYS A 416 -15.00 7.88 -12.21
C LYS A 416 -15.59 7.32 -13.51
N LEU A 417 -15.10 6.17 -13.99
CA LEU A 417 -15.63 5.48 -15.18
C LEU A 417 -17.05 4.93 -14.93
N ALA A 418 -17.36 4.57 -13.68
CA ALA A 418 -18.66 4.07 -13.25
C ALA A 418 -19.65 5.19 -12.83
N GLY A 419 -19.27 6.46 -12.93
CA GLY A 419 -20.11 7.61 -12.58
C GLY A 419 -20.05 8.09 -11.13
N PHE A 420 -18.94 7.80 -10.43
CA PHE A 420 -18.71 8.12 -9.00
C PHE A 420 -19.76 7.50 -8.05
N LYS A 421 -19.74 6.17 -7.91
CA LYS A 421 -20.65 5.43 -7.02
C LYS A 421 -20.14 5.36 -5.57
N ASP A 422 -18.83 5.47 -5.35
CA ASP A 422 -18.20 5.39 -4.02
C ASP A 422 -17.39 6.63 -3.60
N TYR A 423 -16.92 7.49 -4.52
CA TYR A 423 -16.10 8.66 -4.16
C TYR A 423 -16.91 9.67 -3.32
N GLY A 424 -16.44 9.93 -2.10
CA GLY A 424 -17.12 10.80 -1.15
C GLY A 424 -18.46 10.25 -0.62
N ARG A 425 -18.67 8.94 -0.72
CA ARG A 425 -19.82 8.25 -0.16
C ARG A 425 -19.78 8.19 1.37
N TYR A 426 -18.71 7.64 1.95
CA TYR A 426 -18.62 7.40 3.39
C TYR A 426 -18.00 8.57 4.16
N THR A 427 -18.47 8.79 5.39
CA THR A 427 -17.79 9.65 6.36
C THR A 427 -16.56 8.94 6.91
N ILE A 428 -15.39 9.58 6.80
CA ILE A 428 -14.10 9.09 7.32
C ILE A 428 -13.66 10.02 8.44
N GLY A 429 -13.44 9.44 9.62
CA GLY A 429 -12.75 10.10 10.73
C GLY A 429 -11.36 9.52 10.96
N ILE A 430 -10.45 10.30 11.52
CA ILE A 430 -9.09 9.90 11.89
C ILE A 430 -8.99 9.81 13.41
N VAL A 431 -8.51 8.68 13.93
CA VAL A 431 -8.35 8.49 15.37
C VAL A 431 -7.21 9.35 15.92
N ASN A 432 -7.54 10.31 16.78
CA ASN A 432 -6.62 11.34 17.26
C ASN A 432 -5.89 10.96 18.57
N SER A 433 -5.98 9.69 19.01
CA SER A 433 -5.41 9.23 20.28
C SER A 433 -4.82 7.82 20.22
N HIS A 434 -3.60 7.68 20.73
CA HIS A 434 -2.87 6.41 20.91
C HIS A 434 -3.54 5.42 21.89
N SER A 435 -4.58 5.85 22.61
CA SER A 435 -5.29 5.04 23.62
C SER A 435 -6.80 5.04 23.40
N ALA A 436 -7.27 5.26 22.16
CA ALA A 436 -8.69 5.29 21.85
C ALA A 436 -9.34 3.91 22.05
N ARG A 437 -10.22 3.77 23.05
CA ARG A 437 -10.90 2.51 23.40
C ARG A 437 -12.24 2.41 22.67
N THR A 438 -12.38 1.45 21.76
CA THR A 438 -13.65 1.15 21.08
C THR A 438 -14.54 0.27 21.97
N ARG A 439 -15.86 0.41 21.84
CA ARG A 439 -16.83 -0.20 22.77
C ARG A 439 -18.04 -0.80 22.04
N ASN A 440 -18.63 -1.86 22.59
CA ASN A 440 -19.84 -2.48 22.04
C ASN A 440 -21.12 -1.67 22.36
N THR A 441 -21.01 -0.66 23.23
CA THR A 441 -22.04 0.32 23.59
C THR A 441 -21.42 1.72 23.70
N ALA A 442 -22.17 2.78 23.42
CA ALA A 442 -21.77 4.18 23.66
C ALA A 442 -21.80 4.57 25.16
N SER A 443 -21.03 3.86 25.99
CA SER A 443 -20.96 4.03 27.45
C SER A 443 -19.63 3.56 28.02
N ILE A 444 -19.06 4.35 28.94
CA ILE A 444 -17.85 4.01 29.71
C ILE A 444 -18.14 3.27 31.02
N ALA A 445 -19.42 3.11 31.42
CA ALA A 445 -19.83 2.62 32.73
C ALA A 445 -19.39 1.19 33.09
N ASN A 446 -19.00 0.37 32.11
CA ASN A 446 -18.39 -0.93 32.34
C ASN A 446 -17.23 -1.15 31.36
N ASP A 447 -16.08 -1.61 31.85
CA ASP A 447 -14.93 -1.94 31.01
C ASP A 447 -15.07 -3.29 30.30
N SER A 448 -15.99 -4.14 30.73
CA SER A 448 -16.42 -5.30 29.94
C SER A 448 -17.08 -4.92 28.59
N ASN A 449 -17.44 -3.65 28.39
CA ASN A 449 -17.97 -3.16 27.11
C ASN A 449 -16.87 -2.79 26.09
N VAL A 450 -15.59 -2.74 26.49
CA VAL A 450 -14.48 -2.45 25.57
C VAL A 450 -14.26 -3.62 24.59
N VAL A 451 -14.11 -3.32 23.32
CA VAL A 451 -13.85 -4.30 22.25
C VAL A 451 -12.36 -4.37 21.97
N TYR A 452 -11.72 -3.22 21.70
CA TYR A 452 -10.27 -3.08 21.55
C TYR A 452 -9.80 -1.66 21.88
N THR A 453 -8.47 -1.47 21.92
CA THR A 453 -7.84 -0.14 21.90
C THR A 453 -7.13 0.02 20.56
N VAL A 454 -7.32 1.16 19.88
CA VAL A 454 -6.66 1.45 18.60
C VAL A 454 -5.14 1.54 18.82
N LYS A 455 -4.36 0.84 17.99
CA LYS A 455 -2.91 0.66 18.17
C LYS A 455 -2.07 1.91 17.86
N TYR A 456 -2.55 2.74 16.94
CA TYR A 456 -1.81 3.90 16.42
C TYR A 456 -2.73 5.12 16.38
N TYR A 457 -2.15 6.30 16.65
CA TYR A 457 -2.72 7.57 16.20
C TYR A 457 -2.78 7.58 14.66
N GLY A 458 -3.78 8.26 14.09
CA GLY A 458 -3.89 8.48 12.65
C GLY A 458 -4.64 7.39 11.88
N ILE A 459 -5.19 6.37 12.54
CA ILE A 459 -5.97 5.31 11.87
C ILE A 459 -7.34 5.84 11.41
N PRO A 460 -7.74 5.62 10.14
CA PRO A 460 -9.05 6.01 9.65
C PRO A 460 -10.14 5.04 10.12
N VAL A 461 -11.27 5.58 10.58
CA VAL A 461 -12.47 4.84 10.98
C VAL A 461 -13.67 5.22 10.11
N LEU A 462 -14.46 4.21 9.76
CA LEU A 462 -15.64 4.34 8.92
C LEU A 462 -16.85 4.71 9.79
N ILE A 463 -17.28 5.98 9.77
CA ILE A 463 -18.38 6.47 10.61
C ILE A 463 -19.72 6.13 9.94
N THR A 464 -20.52 5.29 10.59
CA THR A 464 -21.81 4.77 10.11
C THR A 464 -23.02 5.39 10.84
N ASP A 465 -22.79 6.17 11.90
CA ASP A 465 -23.79 6.97 12.61
C ASP A 465 -23.15 7.98 13.56
N THR A 466 -23.94 8.96 14.00
CA THR A 466 -23.62 9.83 15.14
C THR A 466 -24.77 9.78 16.14
N ILE A 467 -24.49 9.30 17.36
CA ILE A 467 -25.51 9.06 18.39
C ILE A 467 -25.17 9.73 19.71
N THR A 468 -26.19 9.97 20.53
CA THR A 468 -26.01 10.35 21.94
C THR A 468 -25.70 9.11 22.78
N GLY A 469 -24.67 9.20 23.61
CA GLY A 469 -24.26 8.18 24.58
C GLY A 469 -23.96 8.80 25.95
N GLN A 470 -23.23 8.06 26.79
CA GLN A 470 -22.78 8.56 28.08
C GLN A 470 -21.80 9.74 27.91
N ALA A 471 -21.90 10.73 28.78
CA ALA A 471 -20.95 11.84 28.86
C ALA A 471 -19.51 11.34 29.13
N VAL A 472 -18.55 11.90 28.39
CA VAL A 472 -17.09 11.65 28.52
C VAL A 472 -16.31 12.94 28.34
N GLY A 473 -15.07 12.99 28.85
CA GLY A 473 -14.26 14.22 28.83
C GLY A 473 -14.65 15.23 29.90
N SER A 474 -13.84 16.28 30.05
CA SER A 474 -14.10 17.40 30.97
C SER A 474 -15.20 18.35 30.49
N ASP A 475 -15.53 18.28 29.19
CA ASP A 475 -16.65 18.97 28.53
C ASP A 475 -17.99 18.24 28.67
N ASN A 476 -18.01 17.05 29.30
CA ASN A 476 -19.17 16.16 29.38
C ASN A 476 -19.78 15.80 28.02
N ASN A 477 -18.93 15.61 27.00
CA ASN A 477 -19.37 15.29 25.64
C ASN A 477 -20.21 14.02 25.59
N THR A 478 -21.43 14.11 25.09
CA THR A 478 -22.33 12.96 24.92
C THR A 478 -22.33 12.42 23.49
N THR A 479 -21.47 12.93 22.60
CA THR A 479 -21.44 12.54 21.18
C THR A 479 -20.56 11.30 20.96
N TRP A 480 -21.12 10.26 20.36
CA TRP A 480 -20.41 9.03 20.00
C TRP A 480 -20.65 8.71 18.53
N TYR A 481 -19.59 8.28 17.84
CA TYR A 481 -19.70 7.73 16.49
C TYR A 481 -19.94 6.22 16.57
N ARG A 482 -20.91 5.72 15.78
CA ARG A 482 -20.95 4.29 15.43
C ARG A 482 -19.96 4.09 14.30
N ILE A 483 -19.09 3.09 14.42
CA ILE A 483 -18.06 2.77 13.44
C ILE A 483 -18.09 1.28 13.09
N THR A 484 -17.58 0.96 11.90
CA THR A 484 -17.30 -0.42 11.50
C THR A 484 -15.91 -0.83 11.99
N SER A 485 -15.83 -1.88 12.81
CA SER A 485 -14.58 -2.52 13.25
C SER A 485 -13.73 -2.97 12.06
N GLU A 486 -12.45 -2.59 12.03
CA GLU A 486 -11.48 -3.17 11.10
C GLU A 486 -11.15 -4.63 11.49
N HIS A 487 -11.07 -4.90 12.79
CA HIS A 487 -10.83 -6.22 13.35
C HIS A 487 -12.05 -7.17 13.22
N LEU A 488 -11.81 -8.48 13.15
CA LEU A 488 -12.86 -9.51 13.16
C LEU A 488 -13.39 -9.69 14.58
N LEU A 489 -14.71 -9.64 14.73
CA LEU A 489 -15.38 -9.83 16.01
C LEU A 489 -16.15 -11.16 16.05
N GLY A 490 -15.96 -11.93 17.12
CA GLY A 490 -16.78 -13.09 17.45
C GLY A 490 -18.21 -12.70 17.82
N SER A 491 -19.12 -13.67 17.90
CA SER A 491 -20.57 -13.46 18.16
C SER A 491 -20.90 -12.74 19.47
N ASN A 492 -19.95 -12.64 20.40
CA ASN A 492 -20.00 -11.88 21.64
C ASN A 492 -19.53 -10.40 21.51
N LYS A 493 -19.31 -9.91 20.28
CA LYS A 493 -18.69 -8.61 19.95
C LYS A 493 -17.34 -8.38 20.68
N LYS A 494 -16.47 -9.41 20.71
CA LYS A 494 -15.05 -9.33 21.11
C LYS A 494 -14.15 -9.66 19.94
N LEU A 495 -12.92 -9.13 19.95
CA LEU A 495 -11.86 -9.53 19.03
C LEU A 495 -11.78 -11.06 18.93
N LEU A 496 -11.71 -11.60 17.71
CA LEU A 496 -11.20 -12.94 17.53
C LEU A 496 -9.70 -12.95 17.86
N PRO A 497 -9.19 -13.94 18.61
CA PRO A 497 -7.78 -13.98 18.96
C PRO A 497 -6.92 -14.24 17.70
N TRP A 498 -5.83 -13.49 17.57
CA TRP A 498 -4.81 -13.78 16.58
C TRP A 498 -3.99 -15.01 17.03
N LYS A 499 -3.97 -16.05 16.21
CA LYS A 499 -3.35 -17.35 16.50
C LYS A 499 -2.29 -17.69 15.45
N THR A 500 -1.06 -17.96 15.89
CA THR A 500 0.07 -18.30 15.01
C THR A 500 -0.22 -19.50 14.10
N ASP A 501 -0.98 -20.49 14.58
CA ASP A 501 -1.45 -21.67 13.83
C ASP A 501 -2.24 -21.33 12.55
N GLY A 502 -2.86 -20.14 12.49
CA GLY A 502 -3.68 -19.70 11.36
C GLY A 502 -5.10 -20.29 11.31
N SER A 503 -5.58 -20.93 12.36
CA SER A 503 -6.93 -21.53 12.43
C SER A 503 -8.06 -20.51 12.20
N ASN A 504 -7.83 -19.23 12.51
CA ASN A 504 -8.78 -18.15 12.24
C ASN A 504 -8.59 -17.46 10.86
N ARG A 505 -7.62 -17.85 10.01
CA ARG A 505 -7.32 -17.24 8.68
C ARG A 505 -8.42 -17.37 7.62
N ARG A 506 -9.53 -18.04 7.94
CA ARG A 506 -10.72 -18.16 7.07
C ARG A 506 -12.01 -17.75 7.81
N ALA A 507 -11.90 -17.08 8.96
CA ALA A 507 -13.04 -16.50 9.64
C ALA A 507 -13.71 -15.45 8.74
N GLN A 508 -15.03 -15.58 8.58
CA GLN A 508 -15.87 -14.66 7.82
C GLN A 508 -16.09 -13.38 8.62
N PHE A 509 -16.23 -12.25 7.94
CA PHE A 509 -16.61 -10.99 8.58
C PHE A 509 -18.13 -10.94 8.73
N ASN A 510 -18.64 -10.23 9.74
CA ASN A 510 -20.08 -10.01 9.89
C ASN A 510 -20.30 -8.53 10.20
N ILE A 511 -20.77 -7.75 9.21
CA ILE A 511 -20.76 -6.30 9.30
C ILE A 511 -21.68 -5.74 10.40
N ASN A 512 -22.79 -6.42 10.67
CA ASN A 512 -23.75 -6.08 11.74
C ASN A 512 -23.13 -6.36 13.13
N ASN A 513 -22.38 -7.45 13.25
CA ASN A 513 -21.61 -7.75 14.45
C ASN A 513 -20.45 -6.77 14.64
N SER A 514 -19.78 -6.37 13.55
CA SER A 514 -18.67 -5.42 13.54
C SER A 514 -19.06 -3.95 13.79
N GLN A 515 -20.35 -3.61 13.95
CA GLN A 515 -20.75 -2.26 14.39
C GLN A 515 -20.45 -2.07 15.89
N ILE A 516 -19.60 -1.09 16.18
CA ILE A 516 -19.10 -0.71 17.52
C ILE A 516 -19.10 0.83 17.65
N TYR A 517 -18.66 1.35 18.80
CA TYR A 517 -18.73 2.77 19.13
C TYR A 517 -17.39 3.34 19.60
N ILE A 518 -17.16 4.63 19.33
CA ILE A 518 -16.03 5.44 19.78
C ILE A 518 -16.54 6.84 20.18
N SER A 519 -15.92 7.49 21.16
CA SER A 519 -16.25 8.88 21.50
C SER A 519 -15.89 9.81 20.33
N ALA A 520 -16.72 10.81 20.06
CA ALA A 520 -16.40 11.82 19.06
C ALA A 520 -15.16 12.66 19.43
N THR A 521 -14.85 12.81 20.73
CA THR A 521 -13.64 13.51 21.20
C THR A 521 -12.33 12.80 20.84
N LEU A 522 -12.39 11.56 20.34
CA LEU A 522 -11.23 10.73 19.97
C LEU A 522 -11.03 10.60 18.45
N VAL A 523 -11.84 11.32 17.65
CA VAL A 523 -11.89 11.16 16.18
C VAL A 523 -12.13 12.49 15.48
N ASP A 524 -11.17 12.92 14.66
CA ASP A 524 -11.26 14.12 13.84
C ASP A 524 -11.93 13.76 12.50
N VAL A 525 -13.04 14.41 12.13
CA VAL A 525 -13.76 14.09 10.87
C VAL A 525 -13.09 14.80 9.70
N VAL A 526 -12.38 14.04 8.85
CA VAL A 526 -11.61 14.59 7.71
C VAL A 526 -12.35 14.47 6.37
N PHE A 527 -13.39 13.64 6.30
CA PHE A 527 -14.28 13.59 5.14
C PHE A 527 -15.73 13.36 5.60
N THR A 528 -16.65 14.25 5.22
CA THR A 528 -18.10 14.08 5.44
C THR A 528 -18.73 13.37 4.26
N GLY A 529 -19.27 12.17 4.48
CA GLY A 529 -19.87 11.34 3.45
C GLY A 529 -21.25 11.83 2.99
N THR A 530 -21.57 11.56 1.73
CA THR A 530 -22.91 11.77 1.16
C THR A 530 -23.89 10.64 1.48
N ASP A 531 -23.39 9.44 1.78
CA ASP A 531 -24.16 8.23 2.11
C ASP A 531 -23.29 7.24 2.92
N SER A 532 -23.27 7.38 4.24
CA SER A 532 -22.60 6.43 5.14
C SER A 532 -23.37 5.12 5.37
N THR A 533 -24.47 4.85 4.64
CA THR A 533 -25.25 3.62 4.86
C THR A 533 -24.49 2.37 4.44
N LEU A 534 -24.72 1.30 5.20
CA LEU A 534 -24.14 -0.01 4.96
C LEU A 534 -25.01 -0.78 3.95
N LEU A 535 -24.34 -1.50 3.05
CA LEU A 535 -25.00 -2.41 2.12
C LEU A 535 -25.31 -3.73 2.82
N THR A 536 -26.35 -4.42 2.40
CA THR A 536 -26.62 -5.79 2.85
C THR A 536 -25.46 -6.70 2.47
N GLN A 537 -24.76 -7.24 3.47
CA GLN A 537 -23.68 -8.21 3.25
C GLN A 537 -24.24 -9.51 2.67
N THR A 538 -23.74 -9.93 1.51
CA THR A 538 -24.10 -11.23 0.91
C THR A 538 -23.22 -12.35 1.46
N ASN A 539 -23.80 -13.54 1.58
CA ASN A 539 -23.09 -14.77 1.94
C ASN A 539 -23.13 -15.74 0.74
N PRO A 540 -22.29 -15.52 -0.30
CA PRO A 540 -22.31 -16.32 -1.52
C PRO A 540 -21.79 -17.75 -1.28
N THR A 541 -22.39 -18.73 -1.97
CA THR A 541 -21.93 -20.12 -1.99
C THR A 541 -20.76 -20.24 -2.96
N MET A 542 -19.54 -20.27 -2.44
CA MET A 542 -18.33 -20.34 -3.25
C MET A 542 -18.10 -21.76 -3.79
N LYS A 543 -17.68 -21.89 -5.06
CA LYS A 543 -17.24 -23.16 -5.65
C LYS A 543 -16.00 -23.66 -4.89
N GLU A 544 -16.01 -24.90 -4.42
CA GLU A 544 -14.83 -25.48 -3.76
C GLU A 544 -13.67 -25.70 -4.74
N THR A 545 -12.44 -25.68 -4.20
CA THR A 545 -11.25 -26.07 -4.97
C THR A 545 -11.19 -27.60 -5.07
N PRO A 546 -11.10 -28.20 -6.27
CA PRO A 546 -11.09 -29.64 -6.42
C PRO A 546 -9.81 -30.27 -5.84
N GLY A 547 -9.91 -31.56 -5.53
CA GLY A 547 -8.76 -32.40 -5.22
C GLY A 547 -7.98 -32.71 -6.49
N PHE A 548 -6.65 -32.68 -6.40
CA PHE A 548 -5.73 -33.03 -7.48
C PHE A 548 -5.20 -34.44 -7.28
N GLU A 549 -5.04 -35.21 -8.36
CA GLU A 549 -4.24 -36.43 -8.30
C GLU A 549 -2.77 -36.07 -7.99
N SER A 550 -2.08 -36.91 -7.21
CA SER A 550 -0.69 -36.64 -6.79
C SER A 550 0.35 -36.88 -7.90
N THR A 551 -0.02 -37.62 -8.95
CA THR A 551 0.84 -37.94 -10.10
C THR A 551 0.50 -37.07 -11.30
N GLN A 552 1.52 -36.67 -12.06
CA GLN A 552 1.28 -36.13 -13.40
C GLN A 552 0.90 -37.24 -14.36
N THR A 553 -0.02 -36.95 -15.27
CA THR A 553 -0.45 -37.84 -16.36
C THR A 553 -0.14 -37.17 -17.69
N THR A 554 0.42 -37.92 -18.64
CA THR A 554 0.49 -37.51 -20.05
C THR A 554 -0.82 -37.88 -20.75
N VAL A 555 -1.39 -36.94 -21.49
CA VAL A 555 -2.67 -37.09 -22.21
C VAL A 555 -2.58 -36.49 -23.61
N TYR A 556 -3.50 -36.87 -24.49
CA TYR A 556 -3.62 -36.37 -25.85
C TYR A 556 -5.00 -35.73 -26.08
N THR A 557 -5.05 -34.60 -26.77
CA THR A 557 -6.31 -33.92 -27.12
C THR A 557 -7.06 -34.66 -28.22
N LEU A 558 -8.32 -35.06 -27.95
CA LEU A 558 -9.16 -35.77 -28.92
C LEU A 558 -9.77 -34.86 -29.99
N SER A 559 -9.78 -33.54 -29.74
CA SER A 559 -10.28 -32.50 -30.64
C SER A 559 -9.52 -31.19 -30.40
N ASN A 560 -9.82 -30.15 -31.18
CA ASN A 560 -9.35 -28.80 -30.88
C ASN A 560 -10.04 -28.33 -29.58
N LEU A 561 -9.28 -28.21 -28.50
CA LEU A 561 -9.80 -28.14 -27.13
C LEU A 561 -9.51 -26.80 -26.45
N ASN A 562 -10.55 -26.19 -25.87
CA ASN A 562 -10.45 -24.86 -25.26
C ASN A 562 -9.82 -24.91 -23.86
N LEU A 563 -8.66 -24.26 -23.72
CA LEU A 563 -7.98 -24.04 -22.45
C LEU A 563 -8.69 -22.91 -21.69
N ARG A 564 -9.19 -23.18 -20.48
CA ARG A 564 -9.93 -22.22 -19.64
C ARG A 564 -9.12 -21.75 -18.42
N PRO A 565 -9.38 -20.57 -17.85
CA PRO A 565 -8.64 -20.06 -16.70
C PRO A 565 -8.94 -20.79 -15.38
N ASP A 566 -10.05 -21.51 -15.30
CA ASP A 566 -10.52 -22.22 -14.10
C ASP A 566 -11.32 -23.48 -14.50
N TRP A 567 -11.66 -24.35 -13.54
CA TRP A 567 -12.32 -25.66 -13.74
C TRP A 567 -13.83 -25.55 -14.10
N SER A 568 -14.20 -24.71 -15.05
CA SER A 568 -15.60 -24.49 -15.43
C SER A 568 -15.77 -24.00 -16.87
N THR A 569 -16.85 -24.45 -17.50
CA THR A 569 -17.30 -24.00 -18.83
C THR A 569 -17.80 -22.56 -18.86
N ASP A 570 -18.10 -21.98 -17.69
CA ASP A 570 -18.63 -20.62 -17.51
C ASP A 570 -17.64 -19.54 -18.00
N TYR A 571 -16.33 -19.86 -18.01
CA TYR A 571 -15.25 -18.94 -18.38
C TYR A 571 -14.81 -19.10 -19.83
N SER A 572 -14.60 -17.98 -20.53
CA SER A 572 -14.10 -17.89 -21.89
C SER A 572 -12.72 -18.55 -22.06
N ALA A 573 -12.52 -19.21 -23.19
CA ALA A 573 -11.24 -19.84 -23.54
C ALA A 573 -10.11 -18.81 -23.60
N ILE A 574 -8.99 -19.13 -22.94
CA ILE A 574 -7.71 -18.42 -23.09
C ILE A 574 -7.23 -18.58 -24.54
N LEU A 575 -7.27 -19.81 -25.03
CA LEU A 575 -6.91 -20.23 -26.38
C LEU A 575 -7.46 -21.63 -26.66
N THR A 576 -7.35 -22.08 -27.90
CA THR A 576 -7.69 -23.45 -28.31
C THR A 576 -6.40 -24.22 -28.60
N ILE A 577 -6.19 -25.33 -27.88
CA ILE A 577 -5.10 -26.27 -28.13
C ILE A 577 -5.49 -27.18 -29.31
N PRO A 578 -4.62 -27.42 -30.31
CA PRO A 578 -4.94 -28.31 -31.43
C PRO A 578 -5.25 -29.74 -31.01
N LYS A 579 -6.03 -30.46 -31.82
CA LYS A 579 -6.18 -31.93 -31.73
C LYS A 579 -4.81 -32.64 -31.80
N ASP A 580 -4.72 -33.82 -31.20
CA ASP A 580 -3.57 -34.73 -31.25
C ASP A 580 -2.28 -34.16 -30.60
N THR A 581 -2.44 -33.11 -29.77
CA THR A 581 -1.39 -32.49 -28.96
C THR A 581 -1.16 -33.32 -27.70
N GLU A 582 0.10 -33.66 -27.43
CA GLU A 582 0.55 -34.28 -26.18
C GLU A 582 0.68 -33.23 -25.08
N LEU A 583 0.13 -33.50 -23.89
CA LEU A 583 0.06 -32.59 -22.76
C LEU A 583 0.38 -33.33 -21.45
N THR A 584 1.12 -32.69 -20.55
CA THR A 584 1.40 -33.23 -19.21
C THR A 584 0.82 -32.30 -18.14
N GLY A 585 0.18 -32.88 -17.12
CA GLY A 585 -0.56 -32.14 -16.11
C GLY A 585 -1.19 -33.06 -15.06
N TYR A 586 -2.09 -32.50 -14.25
CA TYR A 586 -2.75 -33.20 -13.15
C TYR A 586 -4.24 -33.36 -13.43
N LYS A 587 -4.78 -34.57 -13.25
CA LYS A 587 -6.24 -34.74 -13.20
C LYS A 587 -6.79 -34.18 -11.89
N THR A 588 -8.07 -33.84 -11.89
CA THR A 588 -8.79 -33.35 -10.72
C THR A 588 -10.08 -34.16 -10.50
N ASN A 589 -10.48 -34.28 -9.24
CA ASN A 589 -11.62 -35.11 -8.82
C ASN A 589 -13.00 -34.64 -9.32
N ASN A 590 -13.08 -33.48 -10.00
CA ASN A 590 -14.30 -32.92 -10.58
C ASN A 590 -14.34 -32.97 -12.12
N GLY A 591 -13.52 -33.81 -12.76
CA GLY A 591 -13.57 -34.07 -14.21
C GLY A 591 -12.64 -33.19 -15.06
N TRP A 592 -11.80 -32.34 -14.46
CA TRP A 592 -10.90 -31.45 -15.19
C TRP A 592 -9.44 -31.90 -15.14
N PHE A 593 -8.64 -31.36 -16.04
CA PHE A 593 -7.20 -31.55 -16.14
C PHE A 593 -6.51 -30.19 -16.09
N GLN A 594 -5.68 -29.95 -15.07
CA GLN A 594 -4.88 -28.75 -14.93
C GLN A 594 -3.50 -28.95 -15.58
N LEU A 595 -3.06 -27.99 -16.37
CA LEU A 595 -1.72 -27.97 -16.96
C LEU A 595 -1.13 -26.56 -17.04
N ILE A 596 0.18 -26.50 -17.31
CA ILE A 596 0.82 -25.31 -17.86
C ILE A 596 0.97 -25.50 -19.36
N TYR A 597 0.37 -24.63 -20.16
CA TYR A 597 0.50 -24.63 -21.61
C TYR A 597 1.34 -23.44 -22.08
N ASN A 598 2.13 -23.63 -23.14
CA ASN A 598 2.94 -22.59 -23.78
C ASN A 598 2.45 -22.39 -25.22
N ASP A 599 2.17 -21.15 -25.62
CA ASP A 599 1.65 -20.79 -26.96
C ASP A 599 2.73 -20.31 -27.95
N GLY A 600 4.00 -20.56 -27.64
CA GLY A 600 5.16 -20.00 -28.32
C GLY A 600 5.60 -18.62 -27.81
N ASN A 601 4.74 -17.89 -27.08
CA ASN A 601 5.03 -16.57 -26.54
C ASN A 601 5.16 -16.58 -25.00
N ARG A 602 4.26 -17.27 -24.29
CA ARG A 602 4.22 -17.31 -22.81
C ARG A 602 3.47 -18.52 -22.26
N ASN A 603 3.63 -18.74 -20.95
CA ASN A 603 3.01 -19.82 -20.21
C ASN A 603 1.67 -19.38 -19.58
N TYR A 604 0.67 -20.26 -19.61
CA TYR A 604 -0.61 -20.12 -18.91
C TYR A 604 -0.83 -21.33 -18.02
N ILE A 605 -1.25 -21.13 -16.77
CA ILE A 605 -1.99 -22.18 -16.05
C ILE A 605 -3.39 -22.23 -16.66
N GLY A 606 -3.92 -23.42 -16.91
CA GLY A 606 -5.31 -23.55 -17.37
C GLY A 606 -5.88 -24.94 -17.17
N TYR A 607 -7.14 -25.09 -17.58
CA TYR A 607 -7.96 -26.28 -17.37
C TYR A 607 -8.61 -26.74 -18.67
N LEU A 608 -8.73 -28.08 -18.80
CA LEU A 608 -9.35 -28.80 -19.91
C LEU A 608 -10.31 -29.86 -19.33
N SER A 609 -11.40 -30.23 -20.02
CA SER A 609 -12.22 -31.38 -19.58
C SER A 609 -11.55 -32.71 -19.94
N LEU A 610 -11.62 -33.69 -19.03
CA LEU A 610 -11.20 -35.07 -19.28
C LEU A 610 -12.07 -35.79 -20.34
N ASP A 611 -13.27 -35.29 -20.65
CA ASP A 611 -14.15 -35.79 -21.72
C ASP A 611 -13.52 -35.70 -23.12
N HIS A 612 -12.46 -34.91 -23.26
CA HIS A 612 -11.81 -34.59 -24.53
C HIS A 612 -10.31 -34.91 -24.52
N LEU A 613 -9.86 -35.70 -23.54
CA LEU A 613 -8.47 -36.10 -23.33
C LEU A 613 -8.37 -37.63 -23.24
N SER A 614 -7.33 -38.22 -23.82
CA SER A 614 -7.06 -39.67 -23.83
C SER A 614 -5.64 -40.00 -23.36
N LEU A 615 -5.42 -41.17 -22.77
CA LEU A 615 -4.07 -41.61 -22.33
C LEU A 615 -3.15 -41.98 -23.51
N THR A 616 -3.73 -42.25 -24.68
CA THR A 616 -3.04 -42.61 -25.92
C THR A 616 -3.53 -41.73 -27.06
N LYS A 617 -2.66 -41.47 -28.05
CA LYS A 617 -2.98 -40.61 -29.20
C LYS A 617 -4.13 -41.20 -30.03
N GLY A 618 -5.23 -40.45 -30.15
CA GLY A 618 -6.46 -40.92 -30.81
C GLY A 618 -7.25 -41.99 -30.04
N GLY A 619 -6.99 -42.16 -28.73
CA GLY A 619 -7.65 -43.16 -27.88
C GLY A 619 -9.06 -42.77 -27.41
N ILE A 620 -9.50 -43.40 -26.31
CA ILE A 620 -10.81 -43.16 -25.68
C ILE A 620 -10.69 -42.03 -24.64
N ALA A 621 -11.77 -41.26 -24.45
CA ALA A 621 -11.85 -40.17 -23.48
C ALA A 621 -11.78 -40.66 -22.02
N ILE A 622 -11.04 -39.93 -21.19
CA ILE A 622 -10.83 -40.26 -19.76
C ILE A 622 -12.03 -39.87 -18.88
N GLY A 623 -12.80 -38.84 -19.27
CA GLY A 623 -13.99 -38.38 -18.52
C GLY A 623 -15.19 -39.33 -18.56
N GLY A 624 -15.09 -40.46 -19.28
CA GLY A 624 -16.15 -41.42 -19.47
C GLY A 624 -16.59 -42.15 -18.19
N ASN A 625 -17.65 -41.63 -17.57
CA ASN A 625 -18.53 -42.28 -16.59
C ASN A 625 -18.03 -42.42 -15.14
N SER A 626 -18.77 -41.83 -14.20
CA SER A 626 -18.80 -42.27 -12.80
C SER A 626 -19.61 -43.57 -12.69
N GLY A 627 -19.00 -44.70 -13.05
CA GLY A 627 -19.60 -46.03 -12.95
C GLY A 627 -18.53 -47.12 -12.98
N GLY A 628 -18.49 -47.96 -11.95
CA GLY A 628 -17.39 -48.90 -11.73
C GLY A 628 -17.30 -50.06 -12.74
N GLY A 629 -16.07 -50.47 -13.02
CA GLY A 629 -15.70 -51.68 -13.74
C GLY A 629 -14.21 -51.95 -13.53
N ASP A 630 -13.84 -53.19 -13.20
CA ASP A 630 -12.51 -53.52 -12.71
C ASP A 630 -11.41 -53.39 -13.78
N LEU A 631 -10.20 -53.04 -13.32
CA LEU A 631 -8.95 -53.28 -14.05
C LEU A 631 -8.31 -54.57 -13.49
N PRO A 632 -7.66 -55.39 -14.34
CA PRO A 632 -7.11 -56.68 -13.91
C PRO A 632 -5.90 -56.51 -12.98
N ASP A 633 -5.84 -57.39 -11.98
CA ASP A 633 -4.85 -57.43 -10.90
C ASP A 633 -3.47 -57.93 -11.41
N PRO A 634 -2.35 -57.23 -11.11
CA PRO A 634 -1.00 -57.71 -11.40
C PRO A 634 -0.44 -58.58 -10.25
N ASP A 635 -0.08 -59.82 -10.56
CA ASP A 635 0.45 -60.85 -9.64
C ASP A 635 1.54 -60.36 -8.64
N PRO A 636 1.61 -60.96 -7.44
CA PRO A 636 2.41 -60.45 -6.33
C PRO A 636 3.93 -60.65 -6.50
N LYS A 637 4.71 -59.76 -5.88
CA LYS A 637 6.18 -59.85 -5.75
C LYS A 637 6.63 -60.20 -4.31
N PRO A 638 7.83 -60.79 -4.13
CA PRO A 638 8.27 -61.36 -2.86
C PRO A 638 8.93 -60.33 -1.92
N ASP A 639 9.11 -60.75 -0.66
CA ASP A 639 9.67 -59.96 0.45
C ASP A 639 11.11 -59.45 0.22
N PRO A 640 11.46 -58.27 0.80
CA PRO A 640 12.79 -57.68 0.73
C PRO A 640 13.77 -58.21 1.79
N ALA A 641 15.07 -58.13 1.47
CA ALA A 641 16.18 -58.39 2.38
C ALA A 641 16.62 -57.10 3.15
N PRO A 642 17.29 -57.21 4.31
CA PRO A 642 17.52 -56.06 5.20
C PRO A 642 18.58 -55.07 4.70
N THR A 643 18.40 -53.80 5.06
CA THR A 643 19.23 -52.65 4.64
C THR A 643 20.35 -52.29 5.62
N PRO A 644 21.45 -51.66 5.16
CA PRO A 644 22.48 -51.09 6.03
C PRO A 644 22.00 -49.84 6.78
N ASN A 645 22.62 -49.56 7.93
CA ASN A 645 22.24 -48.46 8.82
C ASN A 645 22.92 -47.13 8.43
N PHE A 646 22.14 -46.16 7.96
CA PHE A 646 22.57 -44.78 7.69
C PHE A 646 21.77 -43.81 8.57
N LYS A 647 22.36 -42.67 8.96
CA LYS A 647 21.61 -41.62 9.66
C LYS A 647 20.69 -40.92 8.64
N VAL A 648 19.40 -40.84 8.97
CA VAL A 648 18.37 -40.17 8.15
C VAL A 648 18.65 -38.66 8.07
N ASP A 649 17.98 -37.98 7.14
CA ASP A 649 17.88 -36.52 6.99
C ASP A 649 19.13 -35.74 6.47
N ASP A 650 20.32 -36.35 6.37
CA ASP A 650 21.50 -35.70 5.78
C ASP A 650 21.64 -36.02 4.28
N LEU A 651 21.07 -35.15 3.42
CA LEU A 651 21.07 -35.34 1.97
C LEU A 651 22.39 -34.93 1.30
N ASN A 652 23.22 -34.11 1.95
CA ASN A 652 24.45 -33.55 1.39
C ASN A 652 25.74 -34.20 1.92
N LYS A 653 25.66 -34.86 3.09
CA LYS A 653 26.71 -35.57 3.84
C LYS A 653 27.77 -34.67 4.50
N ASP A 654 27.42 -33.44 4.89
CA ASP A 654 28.29 -32.58 5.71
C ASP A 654 28.11 -32.76 7.23
N ASN A 655 27.25 -33.71 7.66
CA ASN A 655 26.84 -33.96 9.04
C ASN A 655 26.07 -32.79 9.69
N ARG A 656 25.34 -32.00 8.90
CA ARG A 656 24.52 -30.89 9.38
C ARG A 656 23.22 -30.79 8.57
N LEU A 657 22.07 -30.82 9.24
CA LEU A 657 20.80 -30.52 8.59
C LEU A 657 20.71 -29.02 8.28
N THR A 658 20.81 -28.63 7.00
CA THR A 658 20.95 -27.23 6.57
C THR A 658 20.06 -26.85 5.38
N ILE A 659 20.16 -25.58 4.95
CA ILE A 659 19.63 -25.13 3.66
C ILE A 659 20.33 -25.80 2.46
N GLY A 660 21.44 -26.52 2.66
CA GLY A 660 22.04 -27.40 1.65
C GLY A 660 21.10 -28.54 1.26
N ASP A 661 20.47 -29.16 2.24
CA ASP A 661 19.62 -30.35 2.12
C ASP A 661 18.23 -30.00 1.60
N LEU A 662 17.64 -28.93 2.16
CA LEU A 662 16.43 -28.30 1.63
C LEU A 662 16.57 -27.95 0.14
N ARG A 663 17.76 -27.48 -0.28
CA ARG A 663 18.07 -27.16 -1.67
C ARG A 663 18.18 -28.41 -2.56
N ILE A 664 18.58 -29.57 -2.04
CA ILE A 664 18.59 -30.84 -2.79
C ILE A 664 17.15 -31.29 -3.03
N ILE A 665 16.29 -31.30 -1.99
CA ILE A 665 14.85 -31.59 -2.14
C ILE A 665 14.21 -30.61 -3.14
N HIS A 666 14.45 -29.30 -2.99
CA HIS A 666 13.93 -28.30 -3.90
C HIS A 666 14.41 -28.46 -5.36
N GLN A 667 15.68 -28.82 -5.59
CA GLN A 667 16.20 -29.08 -6.94
C GLN A 667 15.60 -30.34 -7.58
N HIS A 668 15.26 -31.35 -6.78
CA HIS A 668 14.56 -32.54 -7.23
C HIS A 668 13.11 -32.24 -7.60
N LEU A 669 12.35 -31.61 -6.69
CA LEU A 669 10.95 -31.23 -6.92
C LEU A 669 10.76 -30.23 -8.07
N THR A 670 11.78 -29.43 -8.40
CA THR A 670 11.74 -28.50 -9.54
C THR A 670 12.38 -29.06 -10.82
N GLY A 671 12.72 -30.35 -10.86
CA GLY A 671 13.29 -31.03 -12.03
C GLY A 671 14.69 -30.55 -12.44
N LYS A 672 15.35 -29.73 -11.61
CA LYS A 672 16.65 -29.11 -11.93
C LYS A 672 17.84 -30.02 -11.66
N LYS A 673 17.67 -31.01 -10.79
CA LYS A 673 18.67 -32.06 -10.54
C LYS A 673 17.98 -33.30 -9.96
N THR A 674 18.22 -34.48 -10.54
CA THR A 674 17.78 -35.75 -9.95
C THR A 674 18.64 -36.10 -8.73
N MET A 675 18.01 -36.63 -7.69
CA MET A 675 18.69 -37.25 -6.55
C MET A 675 19.38 -38.57 -6.94
N THR A 676 20.36 -39.01 -6.17
CA THR A 676 20.84 -40.41 -6.21
C THR A 676 19.84 -41.33 -5.50
N SER A 677 19.88 -42.64 -5.78
CA SER A 677 19.04 -43.63 -5.08
C SER A 677 19.26 -43.65 -3.56
N GLU A 678 20.46 -43.25 -3.12
CA GLU A 678 20.81 -43.11 -1.70
C GLU A 678 20.16 -41.86 -1.09
N GLN A 679 20.21 -40.71 -1.79
CA GLN A 679 19.51 -39.50 -1.36
C GLN A 679 17.99 -39.68 -1.32
N ILE A 680 17.42 -40.47 -2.23
CA ILE A 680 15.99 -40.80 -2.25
C ILE A 680 15.58 -41.50 -0.94
N GLY A 681 16.41 -42.42 -0.42
CA GLY A 681 16.19 -43.10 0.87
C GLY A 681 16.43 -42.23 2.12
N LEU A 682 16.81 -40.95 1.94
CA LEU A 682 17.06 -39.96 3.00
C LEU A 682 16.21 -38.69 2.83
N ALA A 683 15.31 -38.66 1.83
CA ALA A 683 14.56 -37.48 1.41
C ALA A 683 13.06 -37.54 1.73
N ASP A 684 12.55 -38.72 2.12
CA ASP A 684 11.26 -38.89 2.78
C ASP A 684 11.45 -38.60 4.27
N LEU A 685 10.94 -37.46 4.72
CA LEU A 685 11.14 -36.91 6.08
C LEU A 685 9.83 -36.83 6.86
N ASN A 686 8.70 -37.12 6.21
CA ASN A 686 7.40 -37.27 6.86
C ASN A 686 6.96 -38.75 7.01
N GLY A 687 7.67 -39.69 6.36
CA GLY A 687 7.41 -41.13 6.37
C GLY A 687 6.33 -41.59 5.38
N ASP A 688 5.92 -40.76 4.41
CA ASP A 688 4.82 -41.06 3.49
C ASP A 688 5.23 -41.88 2.24
N ASN A 689 6.51 -42.27 2.17
CA ASN A 689 7.15 -43.04 1.10
C ASN A 689 7.19 -42.30 -0.26
N ARG A 690 7.23 -40.96 -0.21
CA ARG A 690 7.35 -40.07 -1.36
C ARG A 690 8.29 -38.91 -1.01
N ILE A 691 8.70 -38.15 -2.04
CA ILE A 691 9.52 -36.95 -1.85
C ILE A 691 8.72 -35.78 -2.40
N THR A 692 8.34 -34.86 -1.52
CA THR A 692 7.28 -33.88 -1.75
C THR A 692 7.60 -32.51 -1.12
N ILE A 693 6.69 -31.56 -1.31
CA ILE A 693 6.70 -30.29 -0.55
C ILE A 693 6.37 -30.48 0.95
N GLY A 694 5.98 -31.68 1.38
CA GLY A 694 5.91 -32.07 2.79
C GLY A 694 7.31 -32.11 3.41
N ASP A 695 8.23 -32.84 2.80
CA ASP A 695 9.60 -33.08 3.29
C ASP A 695 10.44 -31.81 3.28
N LEU A 696 10.29 -31.02 2.23
CA LEU A 696 10.86 -29.66 2.14
C LEU A 696 10.35 -28.77 3.31
N ARG A 697 9.12 -28.98 3.76
CA ARG A 697 8.54 -28.25 4.90
C ARG A 697 9.12 -28.74 6.23
N VAL A 698 9.33 -30.05 6.40
CA VAL A 698 9.94 -30.64 7.60
C VAL A 698 11.33 -30.03 7.85
N ILE A 699 12.21 -29.97 6.83
CA ILE A 699 13.50 -29.27 6.97
C ILE A 699 13.28 -27.77 7.28
N HIS A 700 12.34 -27.11 6.60
CA HIS A 700 12.06 -25.70 6.85
C HIS A 700 11.53 -25.41 8.27
N GLN A 701 10.79 -26.35 8.87
CA GLN A 701 10.29 -26.27 10.26
C GLN A 701 11.44 -26.40 11.27
N HIS A 702 12.38 -27.33 11.04
CA HIS A 702 13.60 -27.47 11.84
C HIS A 702 14.52 -26.24 11.72
N LEU A 703 14.84 -25.80 10.49
CA LEU A 703 15.68 -24.61 10.24
C LEU A 703 15.06 -23.29 10.72
N THR A 704 13.75 -23.26 11.02
CA THR A 704 13.08 -22.09 11.61
C THR A 704 12.70 -22.29 13.08
N GLY A 705 13.18 -23.36 13.73
CA GLY A 705 13.00 -23.63 15.16
C GLY A 705 11.54 -23.87 15.57
N LYS A 706 10.67 -24.29 14.65
CA LYS A 706 9.23 -24.48 14.90
C LYS A 706 8.90 -25.88 15.39
N GLU A 707 9.47 -26.88 14.75
CA GLU A 707 9.46 -28.29 15.15
C GLU A 707 10.84 -28.86 14.85
N LEU A 708 11.43 -29.61 15.79
CA LEU A 708 12.78 -30.16 15.65
C LEU A 708 12.71 -31.65 15.32
N ILE A 709 13.45 -32.09 14.30
CA ILE A 709 13.69 -33.51 14.03
C ILE A 709 14.58 -34.06 15.17
N ASN A 710 14.18 -35.15 15.80
CA ASN A 710 14.91 -35.74 16.93
C ASN A 710 16.23 -36.37 16.46
N GLY A 711 17.36 -35.84 16.95
CA GLY A 711 18.71 -36.33 16.61
C GLY A 711 19.59 -35.33 15.87
N TRP A 712 19.17 -34.07 15.79
CA TRP A 712 19.89 -32.95 15.17
C TRP A 712 19.96 -31.74 16.13
#